data_AF-A0A815WU31-F1
#
_entry.id   AF-A0A815WU31-F1
#
_cell.length_a   1.000
_cell.length_b   1.000
_cell.length_c   1.000
_cell.angle_alpha   90.00
_cell.angle_beta   90.00
_cell.angle_gamma   90.00
#
_symmetry.space_group_name_H-M   'P 1'
#
loop_
_entity.id
_entity.type
_entity.pdbx_description
1 polymer ?
#
loop_
_entity_poly.entity_id
_entity_poly.type
_entity_poly.pdbx_seq_one_letter_code
_entity_poly.pdbx_strand_id
1 'polypeptide(L)'
;MTTSTFPKSHYHQNFILIYLNNSNNDNNEIDQLKQIIFEINKFNDPDQSIDFLTDVKDVKVFMIINDSISNYFLPLICNIPQLHSIYILSKNENQFDESINGEKKLQGIFNKIEDIYNLLKKKTKEIDRNLIPMSIVSFDNSCKKELNELEPSFMYSQLIKEILFDIEYDQDSKEKLIQFWRNSHHQKADVKVINEFEKDYHPSLAIPWYTRDSFIYSSLNRALRLMAIDPIIKMGCFLNDVHQQIKQEYAVQLSTSTFPLIVYRGQKMSNDEFDKLHQNQGGLLAFNNFLSTSEDINVAKVFCSNDLHEADMTFVLFKITIYSTDTSTPFASIKHLSKMNDEDEILFSMHSVFRIDMIHKMDDSSWQIDLILTTDNDEQLEGLTQDMRKRTSGLTGWYRLGKLLIDIEEFTKAEEIYEILLHSSLAEDEEDRSKIYNYLGMISHGKGHFHDALVFYQKTLDIQEKILSSDHRDLATTYNNMAVVYLAMGNYPIALSFFEKNLDIRQKCLHAQRPKLAIDFNNISVLYHEIGDYRNARLSLRKALEIQENLPYTNHPDLATIYDNIGVLYQSEGNYSNALSFYLKAGEISRKTLLPNHLCIATNYNNIGDLYQKMGMNSLALDFHQKSLKIREKYSSSNHPALAVANGNIGSLYHSMGDYPGALSFYEKSLEIQEKFLPTDHPSIGLKYNNIGALYRDMGDYPKAIVYYEKSLEIQRKSLPSEHPDLATTLINLNTVRLEMGDYAGALLSCQKAQEILEKSLPVDHPDLAKTFNIIGCAHFQMGDYSNSLLFHEKALDIREKSLSSDHPDLGETYINIGTIDFIKGQYSKALSFCQKAFELFVKILPSNHPRLAHVHSQIAKVHDELGNYSDALSNYEKALEIYEKTLSSTHPSLASIYNHLGNLHSNMEHHLDALSFYEKALEIRKKSLPPNHPDIGEVYNNIGRVHDSMGNYSNALSYYQNTAEIFEKNLPINHPHIAMITGNIGKVYDNMGDYASALSHHTKALEIFKKSYPSDHPYMAKTYRNIASVYNNMKDYVNALQYYEKVIEIQNKCLNSDHPDWFETYNKIGIVHDNHGDYSTALTFFKRALHIHQTSFPNNLSQLQQLQEKISSLETKL
;
A
#
# COMPACT_ATOMS: atom_id res chain seq x y z
N MET A 1 30.33 10.95 -17.73
CA MET A 1 30.66 9.52 -17.90
C MET A 1 30.03 8.78 -16.74
N THR A 2 28.75 8.49 -16.89
CA THR A 2 27.87 7.90 -15.88
C THR A 2 27.58 6.49 -16.36
N THR A 3 28.07 5.51 -15.61
CA THR A 3 27.79 4.10 -15.81
C THR A 3 26.30 3.87 -15.62
N SER A 4 25.58 3.77 -16.74
CA SER A 4 24.22 3.26 -16.81
C SER A 4 24.23 1.80 -16.32
N THR A 5 23.79 1.58 -15.09
CA THR A 5 23.32 0.26 -14.67
C THR A 5 22.04 -0.03 -15.45
N PHE A 6 22.19 -0.71 -16.58
CA PHE A 6 21.07 -1.34 -17.27
C PHE A 6 20.33 -2.24 -16.27
N PRO A 7 18.98 -2.24 -16.25
CA PRO A 7 18.24 -3.23 -15.48
C PRO A 7 18.65 -4.60 -16.00
N LYS A 8 19.21 -5.43 -15.12
CA LYS A 8 19.53 -6.83 -15.44
C LYS A 8 18.24 -7.49 -15.90
N SER A 9 18.13 -7.76 -17.20
CA SER A 9 17.04 -8.52 -17.76
C SER A 9 17.14 -9.95 -17.22
N HIS A 10 16.32 -10.30 -16.22
CA HIS A 10 16.23 -11.66 -15.71
C HIS A 10 15.51 -12.56 -16.74
N TYR A 11 16.22 -12.90 -17.82
CA TYR A 11 15.77 -13.85 -18.85
C TYR A 11 16.34 -15.25 -18.64
N HIS A 12 16.61 -15.67 -17.40
CA HIS A 12 17.48 -16.83 -17.19
C HIS A 12 16.82 -17.83 -16.22
N GLN A 13 17.02 -19.13 -16.49
CA GLN A 13 16.09 -20.25 -16.25
C GLN A 13 15.42 -20.35 -14.86
N ASN A 14 14.35 -21.15 -14.73
CA ASN A 14 13.69 -21.46 -13.44
C ASN A 14 14.57 -22.31 -12.50
N PHE A 15 15.86 -22.35 -12.77
CA PHE A 15 16.83 -23.05 -11.96
C PHE A 15 18.17 -22.34 -11.96
N ILE A 16 18.78 -22.33 -10.79
CA ILE A 16 20.11 -21.76 -10.54
C ILE A 16 21.04 -22.92 -10.25
N LEU A 17 22.27 -22.84 -10.75
CA LEU A 17 23.33 -23.76 -10.35
C LEU A 17 24.22 -23.07 -9.34
N ILE A 18 24.26 -23.59 -8.13
CA ILE A 18 25.29 -23.22 -7.17
C ILE A 18 26.50 -24.10 -7.39
N TYR A 19 27.66 -23.48 -7.56
CA TYR A 19 28.94 -24.16 -7.65
C TYR A 19 29.78 -23.81 -6.41
N LEU A 20 29.87 -24.73 -5.45
CA LEU A 20 30.61 -24.54 -4.21
C LEU A 20 32.00 -25.17 -4.33
N ASN A 21 33.02 -24.35 -4.55
CA ASN A 21 34.41 -24.83 -4.72
C ASN A 21 35.45 -23.85 -4.18
N ASN A 22 36.53 -24.39 -3.59
CA ASN A 22 37.62 -23.62 -2.96
C ASN A 22 38.76 -23.20 -3.91
N SER A 23 38.64 -23.41 -5.24
CA SER A 23 39.76 -23.15 -6.17
C SER A 23 39.40 -22.26 -7.37
N ASN A 24 40.25 -21.26 -7.64
CA ASN A 24 40.04 -20.21 -8.65
C ASN A 24 40.29 -20.60 -10.13
N ASN A 25 40.60 -21.86 -10.46
CA ASN A 25 41.12 -22.25 -11.78
C ASN A 25 40.13 -22.96 -12.75
N ASP A 26 38.85 -23.11 -12.41
CA ASP A 26 37.91 -23.96 -13.19
C ASP A 26 37.05 -23.20 -14.23
N ASN A 27 37.54 -22.08 -14.79
CA ASN A 27 36.71 -21.25 -15.70
C ASN A 27 36.27 -21.97 -16.98
N ASN A 28 37.09 -22.87 -17.55
CA ASN A 28 36.73 -23.64 -18.75
C ASN A 28 35.67 -24.72 -18.49
N GLU A 29 35.66 -25.31 -17.29
CA GLU A 29 34.69 -26.35 -16.90
C GLU A 29 33.30 -25.75 -16.65
N ILE A 30 33.27 -24.54 -16.11
CA ILE A 30 32.03 -23.79 -15.85
C ILE A 30 31.42 -23.26 -17.15
N ASP A 31 32.23 -22.96 -18.17
CA ASP A 31 31.72 -22.56 -19.49
C ASP A 31 30.97 -23.70 -20.22
N GLN A 32 31.24 -24.97 -19.89
CA GLN A 32 30.42 -26.09 -20.36
C GLN A 32 29.07 -26.12 -19.66
N LEU A 33 29.03 -25.96 -18.34
CA LEU A 33 27.78 -25.91 -17.57
C LEU A 33 26.88 -24.74 -17.96
N LYS A 34 27.48 -23.59 -18.34
CA LYS A 34 26.74 -22.44 -18.86
C LYS A 34 25.88 -22.79 -20.06
N GLN A 35 26.24 -23.82 -20.86
CA GLN A 35 25.44 -24.25 -22.01
C GLN A 35 24.07 -24.83 -21.65
N ILE A 36 23.84 -25.17 -20.39
CA ILE A 36 22.57 -25.71 -19.90
C ILE A 36 21.99 -24.82 -18.82
N ILE A 37 22.80 -24.27 -17.91
CA ILE A 37 22.33 -23.43 -16.82
C ILE A 37 22.96 -22.04 -16.93
N PHE A 38 22.13 -21.03 -17.18
CA PHE A 38 22.60 -19.68 -17.43
C PHE A 38 23.11 -18.99 -16.15
N GLU A 39 22.40 -19.17 -15.04
CA GLU A 39 22.76 -18.55 -13.76
C GLU A 39 23.55 -19.54 -12.90
N ILE A 40 24.88 -19.36 -12.88
CA ILE A 40 25.80 -20.14 -12.07
C ILE A 40 26.40 -19.24 -10.99
N ASN A 41 25.96 -19.42 -9.75
CA ASN A 41 26.48 -18.67 -8.61
C ASN A 41 27.60 -19.46 -7.93
N LYS A 42 28.80 -18.88 -7.94
CA LYS A 42 29.97 -19.49 -7.29
C LYS A 42 30.06 -19.01 -5.86
N PHE A 43 30.13 -19.93 -4.92
CA PHE A 43 30.41 -19.61 -3.53
C PHE A 43 31.71 -20.28 -3.12
N ASN A 44 32.52 -19.53 -2.38
CA ASN A 44 33.69 -20.06 -1.69
C ASN A 44 33.36 -20.34 -0.22
N ASP A 45 32.27 -19.74 0.29
CA ASP A 45 31.80 -19.85 1.66
C ASP A 45 30.47 -20.62 1.68
N PRO A 46 30.40 -21.79 2.35
CA PRO A 46 29.18 -22.57 2.47
C PRO A 46 28.02 -21.80 3.11
N ASP A 47 28.26 -20.92 4.08
CA ASP A 47 27.20 -20.20 4.78
C ASP A 47 26.53 -19.17 3.85
N GLN A 48 27.31 -18.44 3.06
CA GLN A 48 26.78 -17.52 2.04
C GLN A 48 25.93 -18.23 0.99
N SER A 49 26.26 -19.49 0.67
CA SER A 49 25.46 -20.29 -0.25
C SER A 49 24.13 -20.72 0.35
N ILE A 50 24.07 -20.95 1.67
CA ILE A 50 22.82 -21.24 2.41
C ILE A 50 21.94 -20.00 2.46
N ASP A 51 22.49 -18.84 2.83
CA ASP A 51 21.74 -17.57 2.87
C ASP A 51 21.10 -17.30 1.51
N PHE A 52 21.87 -17.45 0.42
CA PHE A 52 21.37 -17.33 -0.94
C PHE A 52 20.30 -18.39 -1.27
N LEU A 53 20.50 -19.66 -0.89
CA LEU A 53 19.52 -20.73 -1.06
C LEU A 53 18.18 -20.43 -0.35
N THR A 54 18.23 -19.78 0.81
CA THR A 54 17.03 -19.43 1.59
C THR A 54 16.33 -18.16 1.11
N ASP A 55 17.08 -17.21 0.53
CA ASP A 55 16.55 -15.95 0.02
C ASP A 55 15.86 -16.10 -1.34
N VAL A 56 16.34 -17.04 -2.17
CA VAL A 56 15.73 -17.30 -3.48
C VAL A 56 14.40 -18.04 -3.29
N LYS A 57 13.31 -17.49 -3.86
CA LYS A 57 11.97 -18.09 -3.86
C LYS A 57 11.55 -18.44 -5.29
N ASP A 58 10.73 -19.48 -5.44
CA ASP A 58 10.13 -19.91 -6.71
C ASP A 58 11.11 -20.36 -7.81
N VAL A 59 12.34 -20.77 -7.43
CA VAL A 59 13.39 -21.26 -8.34
C VAL A 59 13.96 -22.57 -7.83
N LYS A 60 14.16 -23.57 -8.71
CA LYS A 60 14.78 -24.85 -8.36
C LYS A 60 16.31 -24.72 -8.35
N VAL A 61 16.96 -24.98 -7.24
CA VAL A 61 18.42 -24.87 -7.16
C VAL A 61 19.08 -26.24 -7.38
N PHE A 62 20.03 -26.29 -8.31
CA PHE A 62 20.97 -27.38 -8.47
C PHE A 62 22.27 -27.01 -7.75
N MET A 63 22.93 -27.96 -7.10
CA MET A 63 24.16 -27.66 -6.39
C MET A 63 25.27 -28.65 -6.75
N ILE A 64 26.42 -28.13 -7.15
CA ILE A 64 27.65 -28.89 -7.30
C ILE A 64 28.54 -28.58 -6.10
N ILE A 65 28.93 -29.62 -5.37
CA ILE A 65 29.73 -29.52 -4.14
C ILE A 65 31.02 -30.30 -4.34
N ASN A 66 32.13 -29.76 -3.85
CA ASN A 66 33.39 -30.48 -3.81
C ASN A 66 33.39 -31.50 -2.65
N ASP A 67 33.92 -32.69 -2.92
CA ASP A 67 34.14 -33.80 -1.96
C ASP A 67 34.64 -33.33 -0.58
N SER A 68 35.64 -32.45 -0.54
CA SER A 68 36.25 -32.00 0.72
C SER A 68 35.28 -31.33 1.71
N ILE A 69 34.11 -30.88 1.25
CA ILE A 69 33.11 -30.16 2.05
C ILE A 69 31.80 -30.96 2.16
N SER A 70 31.58 -31.99 1.32
CA SER A 70 30.29 -32.69 1.24
C SER A 70 29.86 -33.37 2.54
N ASN A 71 30.80 -33.96 3.29
CA ASN A 71 30.49 -34.74 4.50
C ASN A 71 29.91 -33.89 5.65
N TYR A 72 30.32 -32.62 5.77
CA TYR A 72 29.77 -31.71 6.79
C TYR A 72 28.55 -30.94 6.27
N PHE A 73 28.51 -30.63 4.98
CA PHE A 73 27.56 -29.68 4.43
C PHE A 73 26.23 -30.30 3.97
N LEU A 74 26.24 -31.56 3.50
CA LEU A 74 25.02 -32.25 3.06
C LEU A 74 23.90 -32.26 4.14
N PRO A 75 24.15 -32.60 5.42
CA PRO A 75 23.09 -32.61 6.44
C PRO A 75 22.43 -31.25 6.69
N LEU A 76 23.12 -30.14 6.38
CA LEU A 76 22.62 -28.78 6.58
C LEU A 76 21.65 -28.34 5.48
N ILE A 77 21.79 -28.89 4.26
CA ILE A 77 21.08 -28.41 3.07
C ILE A 77 20.00 -29.36 2.56
N CYS A 78 20.03 -30.65 2.93
CA CYS A 78 19.12 -31.67 2.38
C CYS A 78 17.63 -31.34 2.60
N ASN A 79 17.30 -30.65 3.69
CA ASN A 79 15.92 -30.26 4.02
C ASN A 79 15.46 -28.94 3.39
N ILE A 80 16.33 -28.21 2.68
CA ILE A 80 15.97 -26.92 2.06
C ILE A 80 15.03 -27.17 0.86
N PRO A 81 13.78 -26.66 0.86
CA PRO A 81 12.78 -26.94 -0.18
C PRO A 81 13.21 -26.57 -1.60
N GLN A 82 13.92 -25.44 -1.76
CA GLN A 82 14.37 -24.90 -3.04
C GLN A 82 15.45 -25.77 -3.69
N LEU A 83 16.21 -26.54 -2.90
CA LEU A 83 17.29 -27.38 -3.39
C LEU A 83 16.71 -28.65 -4.02
N HIS A 84 16.87 -28.79 -5.34
CA HIS A 84 16.28 -29.87 -6.12
C HIS A 84 17.23 -31.05 -6.32
N SER A 85 18.53 -30.81 -6.56
CA SER A 85 19.49 -31.87 -6.82
C SER A 85 20.91 -31.47 -6.45
N ILE A 86 21.65 -32.42 -5.88
CA ILE A 86 23.02 -32.24 -5.41
C ILE A 86 23.94 -33.18 -6.20
N TYR A 87 25.05 -32.66 -6.70
CA TYR A 87 26.09 -33.39 -7.41
C TYR A 87 27.42 -33.20 -6.68
N ILE A 88 28.12 -34.28 -6.39
CA ILE A 88 29.44 -34.20 -5.75
C ILE A 88 30.50 -34.37 -6.82
N LEU A 89 31.42 -33.41 -6.93
CA LEU A 89 32.58 -33.51 -7.81
C LEU A 89 33.80 -33.95 -6.98
N SER A 90 34.33 -35.15 -7.23
CA SER A 90 35.54 -35.68 -6.57
C SER A 90 36.63 -35.98 -7.57
N LYS A 91 37.87 -35.53 -7.28
CA LYS A 91 39.06 -35.83 -8.10
C LYS A 91 39.83 -37.07 -7.62
N ASN A 92 39.42 -37.72 -6.52
CA ASN A 92 40.11 -38.88 -5.92
C ASN A 92 39.17 -40.09 -5.81
N GLU A 93 39.48 -41.19 -6.49
CA GLU A 93 38.59 -42.38 -6.58
C GLU A 93 38.52 -43.25 -5.30
N ASN A 94 39.23 -42.94 -4.21
CA ASN A 94 39.52 -43.94 -3.16
C ASN A 94 39.23 -43.57 -1.69
N GLN A 95 38.34 -42.62 -1.39
CA GLN A 95 37.82 -42.48 -0.02
C GLN A 95 36.36 -42.03 -0.03
N PHE A 96 35.41 -42.96 0.05
CA PHE A 96 34.03 -42.58 0.38
C PHE A 96 33.33 -43.58 1.29
N ASP A 97 32.63 -43.00 2.26
CA ASP A 97 31.86 -43.66 3.31
C ASP A 97 30.46 -44.03 2.77
N GLU A 98 30.08 -45.31 2.85
CA GLU A 98 28.80 -45.83 2.32
C GLU A 98 27.55 -45.26 3.03
N SER A 99 27.74 -44.46 4.08
CA SER A 99 26.71 -43.85 4.92
C SER A 99 25.89 -42.73 4.23
N ILE A 100 26.36 -42.17 3.11
CA ILE A 100 25.76 -41.01 2.42
C ILE A 100 24.75 -41.44 1.32
N ASN A 101 24.69 -42.72 0.97
CA ASN A 101 23.81 -43.26 -0.08
C ASN A 101 22.29 -43.27 0.24
N GLY A 102 21.88 -42.67 1.37
CA GLY A 102 20.48 -42.57 1.80
C GLY A 102 19.79 -41.23 1.47
N GLU A 103 20.51 -40.22 0.99
CA GLU A 103 19.98 -38.87 0.77
C GLU A 103 19.22 -38.73 -0.56
N LYS A 104 17.91 -38.45 -0.49
CA LYS A 104 17.01 -38.43 -1.66
C LYS A 104 17.37 -37.41 -2.76
N LYS A 105 18.03 -36.31 -2.40
CA LYS A 105 18.40 -35.23 -3.33
C LYS A 105 19.79 -35.39 -3.97
N LEU A 106 20.59 -36.36 -3.49
CA LEU A 106 21.92 -36.62 -4.01
C LEU A 106 21.85 -37.44 -5.31
N GLN A 107 22.32 -36.87 -6.41
CA GLN A 107 22.28 -37.48 -7.73
C GLN A 107 23.51 -38.37 -8.03
N GLY A 108 24.56 -38.26 -7.22
CA GLY A 108 25.75 -39.10 -7.30
C GLY A 108 27.05 -38.32 -7.14
N ILE A 109 28.15 -39.08 -7.19
CA ILE A 109 29.52 -38.59 -7.14
C ILE A 109 30.14 -38.78 -8.53
N PHE A 110 30.75 -37.72 -9.05
CA PHE A 110 31.27 -37.67 -10.42
C PHE A 110 32.75 -37.29 -10.41
N ASN A 111 33.52 -37.94 -11.28
CA ASN A 111 34.94 -37.64 -11.48
C ASN A 111 35.19 -36.62 -12.60
N LYS A 112 34.16 -36.33 -13.41
CA LYS A 112 34.20 -35.37 -14.51
C LYS A 112 32.96 -34.50 -14.50
N ILE A 113 33.15 -33.21 -14.77
CA ILE A 113 32.04 -32.26 -14.89
C ILE A 113 31.15 -32.55 -16.11
N GLU A 114 31.68 -33.24 -17.12
CA GLU A 114 30.95 -33.64 -18.34
C GLU A 114 29.80 -34.63 -18.03
N ASP A 115 29.98 -35.50 -17.03
CA ASP A 115 28.95 -36.44 -16.60
C ASP A 115 27.84 -35.70 -15.83
N ILE A 116 28.22 -34.75 -14.97
CA ILE A 116 27.28 -33.83 -14.31
C ILE A 116 26.53 -33.00 -15.35
N TYR A 117 27.22 -32.50 -16.38
CA TYR A 117 26.64 -31.75 -17.48
C TYR A 117 25.55 -32.55 -18.20
N ASN A 118 25.82 -33.81 -18.57
CA ASN A 118 24.84 -34.65 -19.25
C ASN A 118 23.61 -34.93 -18.37
N LEU A 119 23.82 -35.15 -17.07
CA LEU A 119 22.74 -35.40 -16.12
C LEU A 119 21.91 -34.13 -15.84
N LEU A 120 22.55 -32.98 -15.70
CA LEU A 120 21.91 -31.67 -15.64
C LEU A 120 21.12 -31.38 -16.92
N LYS A 121 21.66 -31.70 -18.11
CA LYS A 121 20.95 -31.54 -19.39
C LYS A 121 19.66 -32.33 -19.39
N LYS A 122 19.71 -33.56 -18.88
CA LYS A 122 18.55 -34.44 -18.78
C LYS A 122 17.52 -33.91 -17.77
N LYS A 123 17.95 -33.56 -16.54
CA LYS A 123 17.08 -33.08 -15.46
C LYS A 123 16.43 -31.73 -15.78
N THR A 124 17.15 -30.80 -16.36
CA THR A 124 16.60 -29.50 -16.79
C THR A 124 15.57 -29.66 -17.91
N LYS A 125 15.82 -30.55 -18.89
CA LYS A 125 14.86 -30.90 -19.95
C LYS A 125 13.61 -31.59 -19.38
N GLU A 126 13.74 -32.43 -18.36
CA GLU A 126 12.61 -33.03 -17.64
C GLU A 126 11.77 -31.99 -16.90
N ILE A 127 12.41 -31.01 -16.25
CA ILE A 127 11.71 -29.92 -15.55
C ILE A 127 10.93 -29.05 -16.55
N ASP A 128 11.56 -28.61 -17.63
CA ASP A 128 10.89 -27.77 -18.63
C ASP A 128 9.75 -28.51 -19.36
N ARG A 129 9.85 -29.82 -19.55
CA ARG A 129 8.78 -30.66 -20.14
C ARG A 129 7.57 -30.84 -19.22
N ASN A 130 7.75 -30.80 -17.89
CA ASN A 130 6.66 -30.94 -16.91
C ASN A 130 5.99 -29.62 -16.53
N LEU A 131 6.69 -28.48 -16.68
CA LEU A 131 6.18 -27.15 -16.40
C LEU A 131 5.34 -26.61 -17.57
N ILE A 132 4.16 -27.20 -17.81
CA ILE A 132 3.19 -26.66 -18.78
C ILE A 132 2.13 -25.82 -18.06
N PRO A 133 1.95 -24.54 -18.45
CA PRO A 133 0.90 -23.69 -17.89
C PRO A 133 -0.48 -24.26 -18.24
N MET A 134 -1.29 -24.50 -17.21
CA MET A 134 -2.68 -24.93 -17.34
C MET A 134 -3.59 -23.92 -16.65
N SER A 135 -4.73 -23.63 -17.27
CA SER A 135 -5.80 -22.86 -16.66
C SER A 135 -7.02 -23.74 -16.52
N ILE A 136 -7.59 -23.81 -15.32
CA ILE A 136 -8.73 -24.67 -15.00
C ILE A 136 -9.90 -23.79 -14.59
N VAL A 137 -11.07 -24.16 -15.07
CA VAL A 137 -12.34 -23.48 -14.83
C VAL A 137 -13.36 -24.48 -14.30
N SER A 138 -13.99 -24.13 -13.17
CA SER A 138 -15.07 -24.88 -12.54
C SER A 138 -16.43 -24.62 -13.23
N PHE A 139 -17.30 -25.63 -13.33
CA PHE A 139 -18.71 -25.44 -13.68
C PHE A 139 -19.64 -26.15 -12.70
N ASP A 140 -20.66 -25.42 -12.23
CA ASP A 140 -21.71 -25.97 -11.38
C ASP A 140 -22.96 -26.27 -12.24
N ASN A 141 -23.28 -27.56 -12.41
CA ASN A 141 -24.39 -28.02 -13.27
C ASN A 141 -25.78 -27.52 -12.82
N SER A 142 -25.87 -26.85 -11.66
CA SER A 142 -27.09 -26.32 -11.09
C SER A 142 -27.53 -24.95 -11.65
N CYS A 143 -26.65 -24.22 -12.36
CA CYS A 143 -26.95 -22.87 -12.84
C CYS A 143 -26.76 -22.75 -14.37
N LYS A 144 -27.87 -22.68 -15.12
CA LYS A 144 -27.87 -22.29 -16.55
C LYS A 144 -27.74 -20.77 -16.75
N LYS A 145 -26.92 -20.06 -15.97
CA LYS A 145 -26.81 -18.60 -16.09
C LYS A 145 -25.37 -18.10 -16.05
N GLU A 146 -25.14 -17.20 -17.00
CA GLU A 146 -24.05 -16.23 -17.19
C GLU A 146 -22.72 -16.75 -17.73
N LEU A 147 -22.60 -16.63 -19.06
CA LEU A 147 -21.37 -16.72 -19.88
C LEU A 147 -20.27 -15.70 -19.50
N ASN A 148 -20.51 -14.86 -18.48
CA ASN A 148 -19.58 -13.86 -17.92
C ASN A 148 -18.82 -14.38 -16.69
N GLU A 149 -19.02 -15.66 -16.33
CA GLU A 149 -18.47 -16.29 -15.14
C GLU A 149 -17.04 -16.86 -15.29
N LEU A 150 -16.23 -16.33 -16.21
CA LEU A 150 -14.85 -16.78 -16.41
C LEU A 150 -13.84 -15.66 -16.22
N GLU A 151 -12.78 -15.95 -15.47
CA GLU A 151 -11.68 -15.01 -15.28
C GLU A 151 -11.09 -14.63 -16.65
N PRO A 152 -10.98 -13.32 -16.99
CA PRO A 152 -10.45 -12.89 -18.30
C PRO A 152 -9.07 -13.48 -18.62
N SER A 153 -8.28 -13.77 -17.58
CA SER A 153 -6.98 -14.43 -17.64
C SER A 153 -7.02 -15.79 -18.37
N PHE A 154 -8.11 -16.55 -18.24
CA PHE A 154 -8.30 -17.82 -18.96
C PHE A 154 -8.23 -17.62 -20.48
N MET A 155 -8.71 -16.47 -20.97
CA MET A 155 -8.77 -16.15 -22.40
C MET A 155 -7.65 -15.25 -22.90
N TYR A 156 -6.78 -14.72 -22.04
CA TYR A 156 -5.70 -13.84 -22.50
C TYR A 156 -4.76 -14.55 -23.47
N SER A 157 -4.44 -15.82 -23.24
CA SER A 157 -3.64 -16.62 -24.18
C SER A 157 -4.35 -16.82 -25.52
N GLN A 158 -5.68 -17.00 -25.52
CA GLN A 158 -6.49 -17.10 -26.74
C GLN A 158 -6.55 -15.77 -27.49
N LEU A 159 -6.74 -14.66 -26.77
CA LEU A 159 -6.78 -13.33 -27.36
C LEU A 159 -5.44 -12.96 -27.95
N ILE A 160 -4.35 -13.16 -27.22
CA ILE A 160 -3.00 -12.93 -27.72
C ILE A 160 -2.76 -13.78 -28.97
N LYS A 161 -3.13 -15.06 -28.95
CA LYS A 161 -3.07 -15.95 -30.12
C LYS A 161 -3.84 -15.38 -31.32
N GLU A 162 -5.13 -15.06 -31.16
CA GLU A 162 -5.97 -14.50 -32.23
C GLU A 162 -5.39 -13.20 -32.77
N ILE A 163 -4.99 -12.30 -31.87
CA ILE A 163 -4.43 -11.00 -32.22
C ILE A 163 -3.10 -11.15 -32.98
N LEU A 164 -2.20 -12.01 -32.48
CA LEU A 164 -0.90 -12.26 -33.13
C LEU A 164 -1.06 -12.89 -34.51
N PHE A 165 -2.12 -13.65 -34.75
CA PHE A 165 -2.36 -14.29 -36.05
C PHE A 165 -3.05 -13.36 -37.07
N ASP A 166 -3.70 -12.31 -36.59
CA ASP A 166 -4.25 -11.22 -37.41
C ASP A 166 -3.18 -10.15 -37.74
N ILE A 167 -1.96 -10.27 -37.22
CA ILE A 167 -0.84 -9.38 -37.55
C ILE A 167 -0.15 -9.87 -38.84
N GLU A 168 -0.01 -8.97 -39.81
CA GLU A 168 0.86 -9.20 -40.95
C GLU A 168 2.32 -8.96 -40.55
N TYR A 169 3.14 -10.01 -40.63
CA TYR A 169 4.57 -9.94 -40.34
C TYR A 169 5.37 -9.73 -41.64
N ASP A 170 6.25 -8.74 -41.62
CA ASP A 170 7.15 -8.40 -42.72
C ASP A 170 8.59 -8.88 -42.43
N GLN A 171 9.51 -8.57 -43.34
CA GLN A 171 10.92 -8.96 -43.21
C GLN A 171 11.59 -8.31 -41.97
N ASP A 172 11.16 -7.11 -41.57
CA ASP A 172 11.64 -6.39 -40.39
C ASP A 172 11.29 -7.15 -39.09
N SER A 173 10.14 -7.82 -39.06
CA SER A 173 9.73 -8.68 -37.93
C SER A 173 10.72 -9.84 -37.68
N LYS A 174 11.25 -10.46 -38.74
CA LYS A 174 12.29 -11.51 -38.63
C LYS A 174 13.61 -10.93 -38.10
N GLU A 175 14.01 -9.76 -38.56
CA GLU A 175 15.24 -9.09 -38.09
C GLU A 175 15.15 -8.71 -36.61
N LYS A 176 14.01 -8.17 -36.17
CA LYS A 176 13.73 -7.87 -34.76
C LYS A 176 13.80 -9.11 -33.87
N LEU A 177 13.26 -10.25 -34.32
CA LEU A 177 13.36 -11.53 -33.61
C LEU A 177 14.83 -11.99 -33.48
N ILE A 178 15.60 -11.91 -34.58
CA ILE A 178 17.03 -12.29 -34.58
C ILE A 178 17.81 -11.39 -33.61
N GLN A 179 17.55 -10.08 -33.63
CA GLN A 179 18.21 -9.15 -32.73
C GLN A 179 17.84 -9.39 -31.27
N PHE A 180 16.56 -9.70 -31.01
CA PHE A 180 16.11 -10.13 -29.68
C PHE A 180 16.86 -11.37 -29.20
N TRP A 181 17.03 -12.39 -30.05
CA TRP A 181 17.78 -13.59 -29.69
C TRP A 181 19.28 -13.30 -29.51
N ARG A 182 19.90 -12.45 -30.34
CA ARG A 182 21.32 -12.04 -30.19
C ARG A 182 21.57 -11.29 -28.88
N ASN A 183 20.61 -10.44 -28.47
CA ASN A 183 20.69 -9.69 -27.22
C ASN A 183 20.44 -10.57 -25.99
N SER A 184 19.62 -11.61 -26.13
CA SER A 184 19.25 -12.50 -25.01
C SER A 184 20.16 -13.75 -24.89
N HIS A 185 20.92 -14.10 -25.94
CA HIS A 185 21.75 -15.31 -25.99
C HIS A 185 23.17 -14.97 -26.46
N HIS A 186 24.14 -15.12 -25.56
CA HIS A 186 25.55 -14.76 -25.80
C HIS A 186 26.47 -15.97 -25.98
N GLN A 187 25.92 -17.19 -25.95
CA GLN A 187 26.73 -18.40 -26.02
C GLN A 187 27.07 -18.77 -27.45
N LYS A 188 28.27 -19.32 -27.66
CA LYS A 188 28.77 -19.67 -29.00
C LYS A 188 27.89 -20.68 -29.73
N ALA A 189 27.26 -21.60 -29.01
CA ALA A 189 26.32 -22.58 -29.57
C ALA A 189 25.02 -21.90 -30.04
N ASP A 190 24.45 -21.01 -29.23
CA ASP A 190 23.23 -20.28 -29.58
C ASP A 190 23.46 -19.31 -30.74
N VAL A 191 24.58 -18.58 -30.74
CA VAL A 191 24.96 -17.68 -31.84
C VAL A 191 25.08 -18.44 -33.17
N LYS A 192 25.58 -19.69 -33.14
CA LYS A 192 25.61 -20.54 -34.33
C LYS A 192 24.19 -20.87 -34.82
N VAL A 193 23.30 -21.27 -33.91
CA VAL A 193 21.90 -21.57 -34.22
C VAL A 193 21.18 -20.32 -34.77
N ILE A 194 21.42 -19.14 -34.19
CA ILE A 194 20.86 -17.86 -34.64
C ILE A 194 21.33 -17.52 -36.05
N ASN A 195 22.63 -17.67 -36.35
CA ASN A 195 23.17 -17.40 -37.68
C ASN A 195 22.63 -18.38 -38.74
N GLU A 196 22.45 -19.66 -38.38
CA GLU A 196 21.79 -20.64 -39.24
C GLU A 196 20.31 -20.28 -39.45
N PHE A 197 19.61 -19.83 -38.40
CA PHE A 197 18.22 -19.39 -38.52
C PHE A 197 18.08 -18.16 -39.43
N GLU A 198 18.91 -17.14 -39.24
CA GLU A 198 18.94 -15.94 -40.08
C GLU A 198 19.04 -16.30 -41.57
N LYS A 199 19.97 -17.20 -41.90
CA LYS A 199 20.26 -17.61 -43.27
C LYS A 199 19.23 -18.58 -43.87
N ASP A 200 18.83 -19.60 -43.12
CA ASP A 200 18.14 -20.78 -43.66
C ASP A 200 16.65 -20.87 -43.25
N TYR A 201 16.15 -19.96 -42.39
CA TYR A 201 14.74 -19.95 -41.96
C TYR A 201 13.78 -19.45 -43.04
N HIS A 202 12.68 -20.19 -43.22
CA HIS A 202 11.50 -19.86 -44.03
C HIS A 202 10.23 -20.35 -43.28
N PRO A 203 9.06 -19.70 -43.40
CA PRO A 203 7.84 -20.08 -42.67
C PRO A 203 7.44 -21.57 -42.79
N SER A 204 7.68 -22.19 -43.95
CA SER A 204 7.45 -23.62 -44.18
C SER A 204 8.37 -24.57 -43.38
N LEU A 205 9.37 -24.04 -42.66
CA LEU A 205 10.31 -24.79 -41.83
C LEU A 205 10.11 -24.51 -40.33
N ALA A 206 9.02 -23.86 -39.93
CA ALA A 206 8.79 -23.44 -38.55
C ALA A 206 8.79 -24.61 -37.56
N ILE A 207 8.06 -25.70 -37.83
CA ILE A 207 8.03 -26.91 -36.99
C ILE A 207 9.42 -27.58 -36.88
N PRO A 208 10.19 -27.79 -37.97
CA PRO A 208 11.58 -28.26 -37.87
C PRO A 208 12.51 -27.38 -37.04
N TRP A 209 12.26 -26.07 -36.95
CA TRP A 209 13.01 -25.16 -36.09
C TRP A 209 12.53 -25.18 -34.65
N TYR A 210 11.22 -25.30 -34.44
CA TYR A 210 10.59 -25.45 -33.13
C TYR A 210 11.02 -26.75 -32.42
N THR A 211 11.07 -27.86 -33.16
CA THR A 211 11.44 -29.20 -32.64
C THR A 211 12.95 -29.46 -32.59
N ARG A 212 13.78 -28.49 -32.99
CA ARG A 212 15.24 -28.61 -32.95
C ARG A 212 15.74 -28.57 -31.50
N ASP A 213 16.65 -29.48 -31.12
CA ASP A 213 17.35 -29.44 -29.81
C ASP A 213 18.20 -28.15 -29.72
N SER A 214 17.58 -27.07 -29.24
CA SER A 214 18.11 -25.70 -29.20
C SER A 214 17.30 -24.84 -28.22
N PHE A 215 17.75 -23.60 -27.96
CA PHE A 215 17.07 -22.66 -27.07
C PHE A 215 15.68 -22.21 -27.57
N ILE A 216 15.34 -22.40 -28.86
CA ILE A 216 14.12 -21.87 -29.48
C ILE A 216 12.87 -22.45 -28.80
N TYR A 217 12.82 -23.78 -28.62
CA TYR A 217 11.72 -24.48 -27.95
C TYR A 217 11.53 -23.97 -26.51
N SER A 218 12.61 -23.97 -25.71
CA SER A 218 12.54 -23.61 -24.30
C SER A 218 12.22 -22.13 -24.11
N SER A 219 12.75 -21.25 -24.96
CA SER A 219 12.49 -19.81 -24.93
C SER A 219 11.02 -19.50 -25.22
N LEU A 220 10.46 -20.13 -26.25
CA LEU A 220 9.07 -19.89 -26.65
C LEU A 220 8.10 -20.39 -25.57
N ASN A 221 8.29 -21.62 -25.13
CA ASN A 221 7.41 -22.25 -24.15
C ASN A 221 7.50 -21.56 -22.79
N ARG A 222 8.66 -21.02 -22.41
CA ARG A 222 8.82 -20.19 -21.22
C ARG A 222 8.09 -18.85 -21.36
N ALA A 223 8.24 -18.17 -22.50
CA ALA A 223 7.56 -16.90 -22.74
C ALA A 223 6.04 -17.05 -22.58
N LEU A 224 5.47 -18.09 -23.19
CA LEU A 224 4.05 -18.43 -23.07
C LEU A 224 3.67 -18.81 -21.63
N ARG A 225 4.50 -19.59 -20.92
CA ARG A 225 4.27 -19.96 -19.51
C ARG A 225 4.23 -18.79 -18.56
N LEU A 226 5.16 -17.84 -18.71
CA LEU A 226 5.25 -16.67 -17.86
C LEU A 226 4.33 -15.53 -18.32
N MET A 227 3.60 -15.72 -19.42
CA MET A 227 2.86 -14.66 -20.11
C MET A 227 3.75 -13.43 -20.33
N ALA A 228 5.01 -13.67 -20.70
CA ALA A 228 6.00 -12.62 -20.90
C ALA A 228 5.69 -11.90 -22.22
N ILE A 229 4.91 -10.82 -22.12
CA ILE A 229 4.35 -10.07 -23.25
C ILE A 229 5.43 -9.64 -24.26
N ASP A 230 6.53 -9.04 -23.80
CA ASP A 230 7.58 -8.54 -24.70
C ASP A 230 8.25 -9.66 -25.54
N PRO A 231 8.68 -10.80 -24.96
CA PRO A 231 9.10 -11.97 -25.73
C PRO A 231 8.04 -12.54 -26.65
N ILE A 232 6.78 -12.64 -26.20
CA ILE A 232 5.69 -13.19 -27.00
C ILE A 232 5.48 -12.34 -28.26
N ILE A 233 5.45 -11.01 -28.12
CA ILE A 233 5.31 -10.08 -29.24
C ILE A 233 6.49 -10.21 -30.20
N LYS A 234 7.73 -10.24 -29.69
CA LYS A 234 8.94 -10.37 -30.51
C LYS A 234 9.03 -11.71 -31.26
N MET A 235 8.53 -12.78 -30.65
CA MET A 235 8.45 -14.12 -31.24
C MET A 235 7.16 -14.32 -32.06
N GLY A 236 6.29 -13.30 -32.17
CA GLY A 236 4.98 -13.39 -32.80
C GLY A 236 5.00 -13.93 -34.23
N CYS A 237 5.98 -13.52 -35.04
CA CYS A 237 6.13 -14.02 -36.42
C CYS A 237 6.38 -15.53 -36.45
N PHE A 238 7.34 -16.00 -35.65
CA PHE A 238 7.66 -17.42 -35.53
C PHE A 238 6.49 -18.23 -34.93
N LEU A 239 5.81 -17.67 -33.94
CA LEU A 239 4.59 -18.25 -33.35
C LEU A 239 3.49 -18.47 -34.38
N ASN A 240 3.22 -17.45 -35.20
CA ASN A 240 2.25 -17.53 -36.28
C ASN A 240 2.67 -18.57 -37.32
N ASP A 241 3.94 -18.60 -37.74
CA ASP A 241 4.43 -19.57 -38.72
C ASP A 241 4.27 -21.02 -38.22
N VAL A 242 4.60 -21.31 -36.95
CA VAL A 242 4.38 -22.64 -36.34
C VAL A 242 2.88 -22.99 -36.37
N HIS A 243 2.00 -22.05 -35.98
CA HIS A 243 0.56 -22.27 -36.02
C HIS A 243 0.03 -22.54 -37.44
N GLN A 244 0.42 -21.73 -38.43
CA GLN A 244 -0.01 -21.89 -39.81
C GLN A 244 0.46 -23.22 -40.39
N GLN A 245 1.68 -23.66 -40.07
CA GLN A 245 2.17 -24.96 -40.51
C GLN A 245 1.36 -26.11 -39.88
N ILE A 246 1.04 -26.04 -38.58
CA ILE A 246 0.14 -27.03 -37.95
C ILE A 246 -1.22 -27.03 -38.64
N LYS A 247 -1.78 -25.86 -38.96
CA LYS A 247 -3.08 -25.73 -39.64
C LYS A 247 -3.06 -26.31 -41.06
N GLN A 248 -1.97 -26.14 -41.80
CA GLN A 248 -1.79 -26.72 -43.13
C GLN A 248 -1.74 -28.25 -43.06
N GLU A 249 -0.94 -28.81 -42.16
CA GLU A 249 -0.85 -30.27 -41.96
C GLU A 249 -2.17 -30.85 -41.44
N TYR A 250 -2.85 -30.13 -40.55
CA TYR A 250 -4.19 -30.50 -40.07
C TYR A 250 -5.19 -30.61 -41.22
N ALA A 251 -5.20 -29.66 -42.16
CA ALA A 251 -6.08 -29.68 -43.33
C ALA A 251 -5.83 -30.91 -44.22
N VAL A 252 -4.58 -31.35 -44.36
CA VAL A 252 -4.24 -32.57 -45.09
C VAL A 252 -4.69 -33.81 -44.31
N GLN A 253 -4.41 -33.87 -43.01
CA GLN A 253 -4.75 -34.97 -42.13
C GLN A 253 -6.26 -35.22 -42.07
N LEU A 254 -7.08 -34.16 -42.04
CA LEU A 254 -8.55 -34.20 -42.05
C LEU A 254 -9.13 -35.05 -43.19
N SER A 255 -8.47 -35.10 -44.35
CA SER A 255 -8.94 -35.89 -45.50
C SER A 255 -8.72 -37.40 -45.35
N THR A 256 -7.94 -37.83 -44.36
CA THR A 256 -7.45 -39.22 -44.22
C THR A 256 -7.75 -39.87 -42.86
N SER A 257 -8.12 -39.10 -41.84
CA SER A 257 -8.32 -39.60 -40.48
C SER A 257 -9.73 -40.16 -40.22
N THR A 258 -9.81 -41.17 -39.36
CA THR A 258 -11.07 -41.71 -38.80
C THR A 258 -11.25 -41.28 -37.34
N PHE A 259 -12.42 -40.75 -36.99
CA PHE A 259 -12.74 -40.31 -35.62
C PHE A 259 -13.62 -41.35 -34.89
N PRO A 260 -13.52 -41.48 -33.54
CA PRO A 260 -12.74 -40.64 -32.63
C PRO A 260 -11.24 -40.96 -32.60
N LEU A 261 -10.39 -39.93 -32.53
CA LEU A 261 -8.94 -40.05 -32.36
C LEU A 261 -8.60 -39.92 -30.86
N ILE A 262 -7.76 -40.82 -30.35
CA ILE A 262 -7.33 -40.82 -28.95
C ILE A 262 -5.82 -40.57 -28.90
N VAL A 263 -5.42 -39.57 -28.12
CA VAL A 263 -4.03 -39.23 -27.88
C VAL A 263 -3.75 -39.13 -26.38
N TYR A 264 -2.52 -39.39 -25.99
CA TYR A 264 -2.08 -39.47 -24.61
C TYR A 264 -0.99 -38.45 -24.32
N ARG A 265 -0.98 -37.96 -23.09
CA ARG A 265 0.09 -37.12 -22.55
C ARG A 265 0.32 -37.46 -21.08
N GLY A 266 1.57 -37.72 -20.71
CA GLY A 266 1.97 -37.83 -19.31
C GLY A 266 2.49 -36.50 -18.78
N GLN A 267 2.17 -36.18 -17.52
CA GLN A 267 2.63 -34.97 -16.86
C GLN A 267 2.79 -35.18 -15.35
N LYS A 268 3.88 -34.68 -14.77
CA LYS A 268 4.01 -34.51 -13.32
C LYS A 268 3.57 -33.09 -12.94
N MET A 269 2.77 -32.96 -11.89
CA MET A 269 2.30 -31.67 -11.36
C MET A 269 2.31 -31.67 -9.83
N SER A 270 2.23 -30.49 -9.21
CA SER A 270 2.18 -30.41 -7.75
C SER A 270 0.85 -30.95 -7.21
N ASN A 271 0.84 -31.39 -5.95
CA ASN A 271 -0.39 -31.83 -5.30
C ASN A 271 -1.47 -30.70 -5.28
N ASP A 272 -1.07 -29.44 -5.12
CA ASP A 272 -2.00 -28.29 -5.17
C ASP A 272 -2.62 -28.11 -6.57
N GLU A 273 -1.83 -28.26 -7.63
CA GLU A 273 -2.32 -28.18 -9.02
C GLU A 273 -3.27 -29.35 -9.33
N PHE A 274 -2.91 -30.55 -8.86
CA PHE A 274 -3.76 -31.72 -9.00
C PHE A 274 -5.07 -31.58 -8.23
N ASP A 275 -5.04 -31.12 -6.98
CA ASP A 275 -6.24 -30.93 -6.16
C ASP A 275 -7.20 -29.94 -6.82
N LYS A 276 -6.68 -28.86 -7.41
CA LYS A 276 -7.48 -27.93 -8.22
C LYS A 276 -8.12 -28.63 -9.41
N LEU A 277 -7.37 -29.46 -10.14
CA LEU A 277 -7.92 -30.19 -11.28
C LEU A 277 -9.00 -31.20 -10.83
N HIS A 278 -8.71 -31.96 -9.78
CA HIS A 278 -9.59 -32.98 -9.22
C HIS A 278 -10.91 -32.39 -8.72
N GLN A 279 -10.90 -31.20 -8.11
CA GLN A 279 -12.10 -30.51 -7.65
C GLN A 279 -12.99 -29.98 -8.79
N ASN A 280 -12.49 -29.97 -10.03
CA ASN A 280 -13.13 -29.33 -11.19
C ASN A 280 -13.54 -30.32 -12.30
N GLN A 281 -13.91 -31.54 -11.93
CA GLN A 281 -14.50 -32.49 -12.89
C GLN A 281 -15.77 -31.92 -13.54
N GLY A 282 -15.91 -32.06 -14.86
CA GLY A 282 -16.93 -31.39 -15.68
C GLY A 282 -16.55 -29.98 -16.16
N GLY A 283 -15.45 -29.44 -15.64
CA GLY A 283 -14.87 -28.13 -15.94
C GLY A 283 -14.21 -28.01 -17.32
N LEU A 284 -13.66 -26.83 -17.61
CA LEU A 284 -12.77 -26.59 -18.76
C LEU A 284 -11.31 -26.51 -18.31
N LEU A 285 -10.41 -27.07 -19.12
CA LEU A 285 -8.96 -27.06 -18.95
C LEU A 285 -8.34 -26.48 -20.23
N ALA A 286 -7.60 -25.39 -20.12
CA ALA A 286 -6.81 -24.83 -21.22
C ALA A 286 -5.33 -25.11 -21.00
N PHE A 287 -4.68 -25.69 -22.00
CA PHE A 287 -3.21 -25.71 -22.09
C PHE A 287 -2.76 -24.45 -22.83
N ASN A 288 -2.07 -23.55 -22.12
CA ASN A 288 -1.67 -22.23 -22.65
C ASN A 288 -0.37 -22.29 -23.46
N ASN A 289 -0.12 -23.40 -24.14
CA ASN A 289 1.09 -23.64 -24.91
C ASN A 289 0.82 -24.63 -26.05
N PHE A 290 1.76 -24.80 -26.98
CA PHE A 290 1.71 -25.90 -27.94
C PHE A 290 1.76 -27.23 -27.19
N LEU A 291 0.70 -28.02 -27.34
CA LEU A 291 0.53 -29.25 -26.57
C LEU A 291 1.03 -30.43 -27.39
N SER A 292 2.11 -31.04 -26.92
CA SER A 292 2.66 -32.27 -27.48
C SER A 292 1.96 -33.49 -26.88
N THR A 293 1.46 -34.40 -27.73
CA THR A 293 0.79 -35.65 -27.37
C THR A 293 1.24 -36.80 -28.30
N SER A 294 0.85 -38.03 -27.99
CA SER A 294 1.14 -39.20 -28.85
C SER A 294 -0.04 -40.18 -28.88
N GLU A 295 -0.21 -40.92 -29.98
CA GLU A 295 -1.15 -42.04 -30.04
C GLU A 295 -0.66 -43.25 -29.21
N ASP A 296 0.65 -43.36 -28.99
CA ASP A 296 1.24 -44.43 -28.18
C ASP A 296 1.23 -44.05 -26.70
N ILE A 297 0.39 -44.75 -25.93
CA ILE A 297 0.32 -44.61 -24.47
C ILE A 297 1.67 -44.87 -23.80
N ASN A 298 2.55 -45.70 -24.38
CA ASN A 298 3.85 -45.99 -23.79
C ASN A 298 4.76 -44.76 -23.83
N VAL A 299 4.67 -43.94 -24.88
CA VAL A 299 5.38 -42.65 -24.97
C VAL A 299 4.93 -41.72 -23.83
N ALA A 300 3.62 -41.65 -23.56
CA ALA A 300 3.08 -40.90 -22.43
C ALA A 300 3.46 -41.50 -21.06
N LYS A 301 3.69 -42.81 -20.98
CA LYS A 301 4.16 -43.50 -19.76
C LYS A 301 5.66 -43.37 -19.52
N VAL A 302 6.47 -42.97 -20.50
CA VAL A 302 7.89 -42.62 -20.25
C VAL A 302 8.00 -41.47 -19.25
N PHE A 303 6.98 -40.61 -19.15
CA PHE A 303 6.91 -39.56 -18.13
C PHE A 303 6.64 -40.13 -16.71
N CYS A 304 6.28 -41.42 -16.58
CA CYS A 304 6.13 -42.13 -15.30
C CYS A 304 7.44 -42.77 -14.80
N SER A 305 8.44 -43.02 -15.65
CA SER A 305 9.51 -43.95 -15.29
C SER A 305 10.59 -43.32 -14.39
N ASN A 306 10.62 -43.84 -13.15
CA ASN A 306 11.71 -43.87 -12.18
C ASN A 306 12.23 -42.53 -11.62
N ASP A 307 11.48 -41.95 -10.68
CA ASP A 307 12.05 -41.44 -9.44
C ASP A 307 11.05 -41.76 -8.32
N LEU A 308 11.34 -42.80 -7.53
CA LEU A 308 10.53 -43.21 -6.40
C LEU A 308 10.60 -42.11 -5.31
N HIS A 309 9.48 -41.39 -5.12
CA HIS A 309 9.18 -40.49 -4.01
C HIS A 309 9.77 -39.06 -4.02
N GLU A 310 9.31 -38.22 -4.96
CA GLU A 310 9.06 -36.80 -4.64
C GLU A 310 7.70 -36.73 -3.90
N ALA A 311 7.70 -36.40 -2.60
CA ALA A 311 6.50 -36.49 -1.75
C ALA A 311 5.36 -35.51 -2.14
N ASP A 312 5.68 -34.48 -2.94
CA ASP A 312 4.79 -33.34 -3.21
C ASP A 312 4.28 -33.28 -4.66
N MET A 313 4.51 -34.33 -5.46
CA MET A 313 4.16 -34.37 -6.89
C MET A 313 3.24 -35.53 -7.23
N THR A 314 2.20 -35.27 -8.01
CA THR A 314 1.26 -36.25 -8.53
C THR A 314 1.49 -36.47 -10.02
N PHE A 315 1.54 -37.74 -10.44
CA PHE A 315 1.60 -38.09 -11.85
C PHE A 315 0.19 -38.17 -12.45
N VAL A 316 0.00 -37.52 -13.61
CA VAL A 316 -1.26 -37.50 -14.35
C VAL A 316 -1.03 -37.98 -15.79
N LEU A 317 -1.82 -38.98 -16.19
CA LEU A 317 -1.97 -39.41 -17.57
C LEU A 317 -3.24 -38.80 -18.17
N PHE A 318 -3.08 -37.82 -19.04
CA PHE A 318 -4.18 -37.28 -19.82
C PHE A 318 -4.49 -38.20 -20.99
N LYS A 319 -5.74 -38.68 -21.06
CA LYS A 319 -6.29 -39.40 -22.20
C LYS A 319 -7.25 -38.46 -22.92
N ILE A 320 -6.80 -37.91 -24.04
CA ILE A 320 -7.54 -36.89 -24.80
C ILE A 320 -8.30 -37.58 -25.93
N THR A 321 -9.61 -37.39 -25.96
CA THR A 321 -10.51 -37.91 -27.00
C THR A 321 -10.99 -36.79 -27.90
N ILE A 322 -10.86 -36.98 -29.21
CA ILE A 322 -11.26 -36.02 -30.25
C ILE A 322 -12.37 -36.67 -31.07
N TYR A 323 -13.57 -36.11 -31.02
CA TYR A 323 -14.76 -36.70 -31.64
C TYR A 323 -15.08 -36.19 -33.04
N SER A 324 -14.64 -34.98 -33.37
CA SER A 324 -15.03 -34.29 -34.60
C SER A 324 -13.92 -33.35 -35.10
N THR A 325 -14.15 -32.84 -36.31
CA THR A 325 -13.30 -31.90 -37.03
C THR A 325 -13.71 -30.44 -36.82
N ASP A 326 -14.82 -30.20 -36.12
CA ASP A 326 -15.40 -28.88 -35.89
C ASP A 326 -14.79 -28.20 -34.65
N THR A 327 -13.46 -28.09 -34.65
CA THR A 327 -12.67 -27.60 -33.50
C THR A 327 -11.80 -26.41 -33.91
N SER A 328 -11.84 -25.32 -33.13
CA SER A 328 -11.00 -24.12 -33.30
C SER A 328 -9.52 -24.31 -33.02
N THR A 329 -9.13 -25.45 -32.47
CA THR A 329 -7.73 -25.77 -32.14
C THR A 329 -7.16 -26.75 -33.17
N PRO A 330 -6.36 -26.28 -34.15
CA PRO A 330 -5.72 -27.18 -35.10
C PRO A 330 -4.64 -28.01 -34.39
N PHE A 331 -4.52 -29.28 -34.81
CA PHE A 331 -3.50 -30.21 -34.36
C PHE A 331 -3.04 -31.07 -35.53
N ALA A 332 -1.79 -31.52 -35.54
CA ALA A 332 -1.30 -32.35 -36.63
C ALA A 332 -0.24 -33.33 -36.16
N SER A 333 -0.16 -34.50 -36.80
CA SER A 333 1.01 -35.36 -36.68
C SER A 333 2.21 -34.67 -37.33
N ILE A 334 3.28 -34.48 -36.55
CA ILE A 334 4.50 -33.82 -37.02
C ILE A 334 5.64 -34.79 -37.27
N LYS A 335 5.37 -36.11 -37.28
CA LYS A 335 6.37 -37.17 -37.45
C LYS A 335 7.34 -36.93 -38.61
N HIS A 336 6.84 -36.43 -39.74
CA HIS A 336 7.62 -36.20 -40.96
C HIS A 336 8.32 -34.83 -41.01
N LEU A 337 8.02 -33.94 -40.07
CA LEU A 337 8.55 -32.57 -40.00
C LEU A 337 9.46 -32.36 -38.78
N SER A 338 9.29 -33.16 -37.73
CA SER A 338 10.04 -33.05 -36.49
C SER A 338 11.51 -33.40 -36.71
N LYS A 339 12.42 -32.64 -36.08
CA LYS A 339 13.84 -33.00 -35.99
C LYS A 339 14.14 -33.98 -34.86
N MET A 340 13.13 -34.36 -34.07
CA MET A 340 13.21 -35.44 -33.09
C MET A 340 12.74 -36.73 -33.76
N ASN A 341 13.69 -37.52 -34.27
CA ASN A 341 13.42 -38.70 -35.11
C ASN A 341 12.71 -39.86 -34.39
N ASP A 342 12.57 -39.79 -33.06
CA ASP A 342 12.11 -40.91 -32.21
C ASP A 342 10.70 -40.69 -31.60
N GLU A 343 10.03 -39.56 -31.88
CA GLU A 343 8.75 -39.22 -31.25
C GLU A 343 7.61 -39.24 -32.30
N ASP A 344 6.66 -40.18 -32.16
CA ASP A 344 5.38 -40.17 -32.88
C ASP A 344 4.47 -39.09 -32.26
N GLU A 345 4.79 -37.83 -32.57
CA GLU A 345 4.23 -36.63 -31.94
C GLU A 345 3.05 -36.05 -32.73
N ILE A 346 1.95 -35.81 -32.01
CA ILE A 346 0.84 -34.97 -32.44
C ILE A 346 0.94 -33.65 -31.68
N LEU A 347 1.09 -32.56 -32.43
CA LEU A 347 1.27 -31.23 -31.88
C LEU A 347 -0.01 -30.42 -32.06
N PHE A 348 -0.58 -29.95 -30.95
CA PHE A 348 -1.67 -29.00 -30.96
C PHE A 348 -1.12 -27.58 -30.96
N SER A 349 -1.84 -26.68 -31.62
CA SER A 349 -1.61 -25.25 -31.50
C SER A 349 -1.77 -24.75 -30.06
N MET A 350 -1.12 -23.62 -29.75
CA MET A 350 -1.28 -22.91 -28.47
C MET A 350 -2.74 -22.61 -28.12
N HIS A 351 -3.02 -22.56 -26.81
CA HIS A 351 -4.36 -22.41 -26.22
C HIS A 351 -5.34 -23.47 -26.73
N SER A 352 -5.10 -24.71 -26.29
CA SER A 352 -5.96 -25.86 -26.56
C SER A 352 -6.90 -26.06 -25.37
N VAL A 353 -8.22 -26.03 -25.61
CA VAL A 353 -9.24 -26.12 -24.56
C VAL A 353 -9.94 -27.49 -24.57
N PHE A 354 -9.99 -28.12 -23.40
CA PHE A 354 -10.55 -29.44 -23.19
C PHE A 354 -11.59 -29.41 -22.08
N ARG A 355 -12.59 -30.30 -22.16
CA ARG A 355 -13.52 -30.58 -21.07
C ARG A 355 -12.96 -31.72 -20.22
N ILE A 356 -12.98 -31.55 -18.89
CA ILE A 356 -12.54 -32.57 -17.93
C ILE A 356 -13.70 -33.55 -17.75
N ASP A 357 -13.57 -34.78 -18.26
CA ASP A 357 -14.66 -35.77 -18.26
C ASP A 357 -14.65 -36.62 -16.99
N MET A 358 -13.74 -37.60 -16.92
CA MET A 358 -13.62 -38.54 -15.81
C MET A 358 -12.19 -38.56 -15.25
N ILE A 359 -12.07 -38.62 -13.93
CA ILE A 359 -10.79 -38.72 -13.22
C ILE A 359 -10.73 -40.09 -12.53
N HIS A 360 -9.71 -40.87 -12.87
CA HIS A 360 -9.52 -42.25 -12.39
C HIS A 360 -8.20 -42.36 -11.62
N LYS A 361 -8.21 -43.02 -10.47
CA LYS A 361 -6.96 -43.39 -9.78
C LYS A 361 -6.35 -44.61 -10.46
N MET A 362 -5.06 -44.56 -10.80
CA MET A 362 -4.31 -45.70 -11.34
C MET A 362 -3.62 -46.46 -10.21
N ASP A 363 -2.67 -45.81 -9.53
CA ASP A 363 -1.92 -46.34 -8.37
C ASP A 363 -1.85 -45.28 -7.24
N ASP A 364 -1.09 -45.53 -6.17
CA ASP A 364 -1.02 -44.63 -4.99
C ASP A 364 -0.50 -43.21 -5.26
N SER A 365 0.18 -42.99 -6.40
CA SER A 365 0.75 -41.69 -6.80
C SER A 365 0.46 -41.31 -8.27
N SER A 366 -0.44 -42.02 -8.94
CA SER A 366 -0.73 -41.87 -10.38
C SER A 366 -2.24 -41.84 -10.67
N TRP A 367 -2.64 -40.95 -11.56
CA TRP A 367 -4.04 -40.75 -11.97
C TRP A 367 -4.16 -40.69 -13.48
N GLN A 368 -5.29 -41.16 -14.02
CA GLN A 368 -5.69 -40.95 -15.41
C GLN A 368 -6.83 -39.94 -15.46
N ILE A 369 -6.74 -38.98 -16.38
CA ILE A 369 -7.76 -37.95 -16.57
C ILE A 369 -8.21 -37.99 -18.02
N ASP A 370 -9.48 -38.31 -18.20
CA ASP A 370 -10.13 -38.32 -19.51
C ASP A 370 -10.50 -36.88 -19.88
N LEU A 371 -10.01 -36.42 -21.03
CA LEU A 371 -10.22 -35.09 -21.57
C LEU A 371 -10.94 -35.20 -22.92
N ILE A 372 -11.84 -34.26 -23.20
CA ILE A 372 -12.53 -34.17 -24.49
C ILE A 372 -12.16 -32.84 -25.14
N LEU A 373 -11.64 -32.86 -26.38
CA LEU A 373 -11.36 -31.62 -27.11
C LEU A 373 -12.68 -30.86 -27.38
N THR A 374 -12.72 -29.59 -27.00
CA THR A 374 -13.91 -28.75 -27.21
C THR A 374 -14.13 -28.42 -28.69
N THR A 375 -15.40 -28.32 -29.08
CA THR A 375 -15.82 -27.90 -30.43
C THR A 375 -16.25 -26.44 -30.44
N ASP A 376 -16.34 -25.84 -31.62
CA ASP A 376 -16.77 -24.45 -31.76
C ASP A 376 -18.23 -24.21 -31.33
N ASN A 377 -19.03 -25.28 -31.25
CA ASN A 377 -20.41 -25.26 -30.76
C ASN A 377 -20.52 -25.49 -29.24
N ASP A 378 -19.40 -25.50 -28.50
CA ASP A 378 -19.45 -25.54 -27.04
C ASP A 378 -20.04 -24.21 -26.53
N GLU A 379 -21.31 -24.24 -26.13
CA GLU A 379 -22.11 -23.07 -25.74
C GLU A 379 -21.36 -22.19 -24.71
N GLN A 380 -20.57 -22.80 -23.82
CA GLN A 380 -19.82 -22.11 -22.77
C GLN A 380 -18.57 -21.41 -23.30
N LEU A 381 -17.83 -22.04 -24.21
CA LEU A 381 -16.64 -21.45 -24.83
C LEU A 381 -17.00 -20.36 -25.86
N GLU A 382 -18.12 -20.53 -26.57
CA GLU A 382 -18.56 -19.61 -27.62
C GLU A 382 -18.91 -18.22 -27.06
N GLY A 383 -19.76 -18.14 -26.03
CA GLY A 383 -20.16 -16.85 -25.46
C GLY A 383 -18.99 -16.06 -24.86
N LEU A 384 -18.05 -16.77 -24.23
CA LEU A 384 -16.82 -16.20 -23.69
C LEU A 384 -15.93 -15.60 -24.79
N THR A 385 -15.72 -16.38 -25.85
CA THR A 385 -14.91 -15.97 -27.00
C THR A 385 -15.52 -14.74 -27.68
N GLN A 386 -16.85 -14.68 -27.78
CA GLN A 386 -17.55 -13.53 -28.35
C GLN A 386 -17.44 -12.26 -27.50
N ASP A 387 -17.55 -12.33 -26.17
CA ASP A 387 -17.39 -11.16 -25.31
C ASP A 387 -15.96 -10.61 -25.37
N MET A 388 -14.97 -11.49 -25.29
CA MET A 388 -13.56 -11.12 -25.35
C MET A 388 -13.16 -10.55 -26.73
N ARG A 389 -13.72 -11.06 -27.83
CA ARG A 389 -13.57 -10.48 -29.17
C ARG A 389 -14.23 -9.11 -29.30
N LYS A 390 -15.37 -8.87 -28.64
CA LYS A 390 -15.97 -7.53 -28.59
C LYS A 390 -15.06 -6.55 -27.84
N ARG A 391 -14.51 -6.97 -26.69
CA ARG A 391 -13.58 -6.15 -25.88
C ARG A 391 -12.32 -5.79 -26.66
N THR A 392 -11.72 -6.74 -27.34
CA THR A 392 -10.51 -6.52 -28.16
C THR A 392 -10.81 -6.22 -29.63
N SER A 393 -12.00 -5.74 -29.97
CA SER A 393 -12.33 -5.40 -31.37
C SER A 393 -11.51 -4.21 -31.88
N GLY A 394 -11.13 -4.26 -33.17
CA GLY A 394 -10.28 -3.25 -33.79
C GLY A 394 -9.98 -3.56 -35.25
N LEU A 395 -9.39 -2.59 -35.95
CA LEU A 395 -9.14 -2.63 -37.39
C LEU A 395 -8.00 -3.58 -37.78
N THR A 396 -6.96 -3.70 -36.94
CA THR A 396 -5.77 -4.53 -37.19
C THR A 396 -5.34 -5.28 -35.94
N GLY A 397 -4.57 -6.36 -36.10
CA GLY A 397 -4.00 -7.09 -34.96
C GLY A 397 -3.20 -6.19 -34.01
N TRP A 398 -2.34 -5.31 -34.53
CA TRP A 398 -1.57 -4.36 -33.71
C TRP A 398 -2.44 -3.42 -32.88
N TYR A 399 -3.52 -2.89 -33.46
CA TYR A 399 -4.45 -2.02 -32.73
C TYR A 399 -5.13 -2.79 -31.58
N ARG A 400 -5.59 -4.02 -31.86
CA ARG A 400 -6.22 -4.88 -30.86
C ARG A 400 -5.26 -5.25 -29.74
N LEU A 401 -3.98 -5.49 -30.08
CA LEU A 401 -2.92 -5.74 -29.13
C LEU A 401 -2.71 -4.54 -28.21
N GLY A 402 -2.58 -3.33 -28.76
CA GLY A 402 -2.44 -2.10 -27.97
C GLY A 402 -3.58 -1.92 -26.97
N LYS A 403 -4.83 -2.20 -27.37
CA LYS A 403 -6.00 -2.15 -26.48
C LYS A 403 -5.92 -3.19 -25.35
N LEU A 404 -5.56 -4.43 -25.68
CA LEU A 404 -5.37 -5.48 -24.68
C LEU A 404 -4.26 -5.10 -23.67
N LEU A 405 -3.18 -4.47 -24.13
CA LEU A 405 -2.09 -4.00 -23.27
C LEU A 405 -2.53 -2.90 -22.30
N ILE A 406 -3.41 -1.99 -22.73
CA ILE A 406 -4.05 -1.01 -21.83
C ILE A 406 -4.88 -1.73 -20.76
N ASP A 407 -5.68 -2.72 -21.16
CA ASP A 407 -6.57 -3.46 -20.24
C ASP A 407 -5.79 -4.27 -19.19
N ILE A 408 -4.56 -4.71 -19.48
CA ILE A 408 -3.65 -5.37 -18.53
C ILE A 408 -2.65 -4.41 -17.85
N GLU A 409 -2.84 -3.10 -18.02
CA GLU A 409 -2.02 -2.01 -17.42
C GLU A 409 -0.54 -1.99 -17.87
N GLU A 410 -0.22 -2.56 -19.03
CA GLU A 410 1.11 -2.52 -19.68
C GLU A 410 1.27 -1.25 -20.53
N PHE A 411 1.12 -0.09 -19.90
CA PHE A 411 1.05 1.23 -20.56
C PHE A 411 2.27 1.55 -21.44
N THR A 412 3.47 1.15 -21.01
CA THR A 412 4.70 1.39 -21.79
C THR A 412 4.69 0.66 -23.12
N LYS A 413 4.25 -0.61 -23.11
CA LYS A 413 4.16 -1.40 -24.34
C LYS A 413 2.98 -0.97 -25.20
N ALA A 414 1.87 -0.58 -24.60
CA ALA A 414 0.75 -0.01 -25.32
C ALA A 414 1.17 1.28 -26.07
N GLU A 415 1.93 2.16 -25.42
CA GLU A 415 2.44 3.40 -26.05
C GLU A 415 3.33 3.10 -27.25
N GLU A 416 4.32 2.21 -27.09
CA GLU A 416 5.22 1.78 -28.19
C GLU A 416 4.41 1.32 -29.42
N ILE A 417 3.35 0.54 -29.22
CA ILE A 417 2.49 0.06 -30.30
C ILE A 417 1.72 1.20 -30.97
N TYR A 418 1.06 2.06 -30.19
CA TYR A 418 0.25 3.14 -30.76
C TYR A 418 1.09 4.24 -31.41
N GLU A 419 2.32 4.49 -30.95
CA GLU A 419 3.28 5.36 -31.63
C GLU A 419 3.72 4.79 -32.98
N ILE A 420 4.01 3.48 -33.05
CA ILE A 420 4.33 2.82 -34.34
C ILE A 420 3.13 2.91 -35.29
N LEU A 421 1.92 2.62 -34.80
CA LEU A 421 0.69 2.71 -35.61
C LEU A 421 0.46 4.13 -36.14
N LEU A 422 0.77 5.16 -35.34
CA LEU A 422 0.66 6.55 -35.76
C LEU A 422 1.58 6.91 -36.94
N HIS A 423 2.72 6.21 -37.08
CA HIS A 423 3.67 6.42 -38.17
C HIS A 423 3.51 5.44 -39.35
N SER A 424 2.55 4.52 -39.26
CA SER A 424 2.24 3.55 -40.31
C SER A 424 1.24 4.08 -41.34
N SER A 425 1.09 3.41 -42.49
CA SER A 425 0.11 3.76 -43.53
C SER A 425 -1.35 3.74 -43.05
N LEU A 426 -1.62 3.15 -41.88
CA LEU A 426 -2.94 3.16 -41.23
C LEU A 426 -3.35 4.55 -40.71
N ALA A 427 -2.38 5.43 -40.43
CA ALA A 427 -2.67 6.79 -39.99
C ALA A 427 -3.02 7.76 -41.13
N GLU A 428 -3.10 7.28 -42.38
CA GLU A 428 -3.50 8.08 -43.55
C GLU A 428 -4.94 8.58 -43.44
N ASP A 429 -5.83 7.82 -42.78
CA ASP A 429 -7.18 8.28 -42.43
C ASP A 429 -7.18 9.14 -41.15
N GLU A 430 -7.87 10.27 -41.20
CA GLU A 430 -8.01 11.20 -40.07
C GLU A 430 -8.84 10.55 -38.94
N GLU A 431 -9.84 9.72 -39.25
CA GLU A 431 -10.65 9.05 -38.22
C GLU A 431 -9.81 8.09 -37.37
N ASP A 432 -8.98 7.28 -38.01
CA ASP A 432 -8.13 6.32 -37.33
C ASP A 432 -6.98 7.00 -36.55
N ARG A 433 -6.43 8.08 -37.10
CA ARG A 433 -5.45 8.91 -36.38
C ARG A 433 -6.04 9.52 -35.12
N SER A 434 -7.29 9.97 -35.17
CA SER A 434 -8.02 10.47 -34.00
C SER A 434 -8.17 9.39 -32.92
N LYS A 435 -8.53 8.16 -33.30
CA LYS A 435 -8.63 7.02 -32.36
C LYS A 435 -7.29 6.71 -31.70
N ILE A 436 -6.20 6.67 -32.49
CA ILE A 436 -4.85 6.42 -31.97
C ILE A 436 -4.44 7.49 -30.96
N TYR A 437 -4.64 8.77 -31.29
CA TYR A 437 -4.39 9.85 -30.33
C TYR A 437 -5.23 9.72 -29.06
N ASN A 438 -6.49 9.29 -29.16
CA ASN A 438 -7.30 9.07 -27.96
C ASN A 438 -6.71 7.98 -27.06
N TYR A 439 -6.21 6.87 -27.62
CA TYR A 439 -5.55 5.83 -26.83
C TYR A 439 -4.21 6.28 -26.24
N LEU A 440 -3.40 7.02 -27.00
CA LEU A 440 -2.18 7.63 -26.45
C LEU A 440 -2.51 8.56 -25.28
N GLY A 441 -3.60 9.35 -25.38
CA GLY A 441 -4.10 10.16 -24.27
C GLY A 441 -4.51 9.33 -23.05
N MET A 442 -5.16 8.17 -23.26
CA MET A 442 -5.52 7.25 -22.17
C MET A 442 -4.28 6.63 -21.52
N ILE A 443 -3.28 6.27 -22.32
CA ILE A 443 -2.03 5.68 -21.86
C ILE A 443 -1.22 6.70 -21.05
N SER A 444 -1.03 7.92 -21.56
CA SER A 444 -0.33 8.99 -20.83
C SER A 444 -1.05 9.33 -19.53
N HIS A 445 -2.39 9.31 -19.51
CA HIS A 445 -3.17 9.47 -18.29
C HIS A 445 -2.89 8.34 -17.28
N GLY A 446 -2.91 7.07 -17.73
CA GLY A 446 -2.59 5.91 -16.88
C GLY A 446 -1.15 5.90 -16.35
N LYS A 447 -0.22 6.55 -17.07
CA LYS A 447 1.16 6.79 -16.63
C LYS A 447 1.32 7.97 -15.66
N GLY A 448 0.27 8.74 -15.42
CA GLY A 448 0.34 9.97 -14.62
C GLY A 448 0.96 11.17 -15.36
N HIS A 449 1.16 11.07 -16.68
CA HIS A 449 1.66 12.16 -17.54
C HIS A 449 0.49 12.99 -18.07
N PHE A 450 -0.15 13.73 -17.16
CA PHE A 450 -1.42 14.42 -17.45
C PHE A 450 -1.31 15.49 -18.55
N HIS A 451 -0.19 16.20 -18.64
CA HIS A 451 0.00 17.20 -19.69
C HIS A 451 0.03 16.57 -21.08
N ASP A 452 0.77 15.47 -21.25
CA ASP A 452 0.87 14.74 -22.51
C ASP A 452 -0.48 14.13 -22.89
N ALA A 453 -1.22 13.62 -21.89
CA ALA A 453 -2.59 13.14 -22.08
C ALA A 453 -3.50 14.23 -22.69
N LEU A 454 -3.46 15.45 -22.15
CA LEU A 454 -4.23 16.58 -22.69
C LEU A 454 -3.78 16.99 -24.09
N VAL A 455 -2.47 16.94 -24.39
CA VAL A 455 -1.96 17.20 -25.74
C VAL A 455 -2.53 16.20 -26.75
N PHE A 456 -2.56 14.92 -26.40
CA PHE A 456 -3.14 13.88 -27.26
C PHE A 456 -4.66 13.98 -27.39
N TYR A 457 -5.38 14.26 -26.31
CA TYR A 457 -6.82 14.51 -26.39
C TYR A 457 -7.16 15.77 -27.19
N GLN A 458 -6.33 16.82 -27.11
CA GLN A 458 -6.51 18.01 -27.95
C GLN A 458 -6.32 17.68 -29.43
N LYS A 459 -5.29 16.90 -29.80
CA LYS A 459 -5.12 16.43 -31.18
C LYS A 459 -6.30 15.58 -31.65
N THR A 460 -6.81 14.70 -30.79
CA THR A 460 -8.03 13.92 -31.03
C THR A 460 -9.20 14.84 -31.33
N LEU A 461 -9.43 15.84 -30.47
CA LEU A 461 -10.52 16.79 -30.58
C LEU A 461 -10.43 17.64 -31.86
N ASP A 462 -9.25 18.17 -32.17
CA ASP A 462 -9.00 19.00 -33.37
C ASP A 462 -9.33 18.27 -34.68
N ILE A 463 -9.13 16.95 -34.71
CA ILE A 463 -9.47 16.11 -35.86
C ILE A 463 -10.98 15.83 -35.87
N GLN A 464 -11.55 15.43 -34.72
CA GLN A 464 -12.97 15.13 -34.59
C GLN A 464 -13.86 16.33 -34.96
N GLU A 465 -13.51 17.53 -34.52
CA GLU A 465 -14.26 18.76 -34.84
C GLU A 465 -14.24 19.10 -36.35
N LYS A 466 -13.24 18.60 -37.11
CA LYS A 466 -13.18 18.79 -38.57
C LYS A 466 -14.03 17.78 -39.34
N ILE A 467 -14.09 16.54 -38.87
CA ILE A 467 -14.69 15.42 -39.63
C ILE A 467 -16.07 15.01 -39.11
N LEU A 468 -16.43 15.36 -37.87
CA LEU A 468 -17.69 14.97 -37.22
C LEU A 468 -18.63 16.17 -37.04
N SER A 469 -19.93 15.89 -36.91
CA SER A 469 -20.93 16.89 -36.51
C SER A 469 -20.73 17.33 -35.06
N SER A 470 -21.15 18.55 -34.70
CA SER A 470 -21.02 19.11 -33.34
C SER A 470 -21.66 18.27 -32.22
N ASP A 471 -22.69 17.48 -32.53
CA ASP A 471 -23.37 16.60 -31.57
C ASP A 471 -22.89 15.13 -31.67
N HIS A 472 -21.71 14.87 -32.25
CA HIS A 472 -21.20 13.50 -32.42
C HIS A 472 -20.77 12.88 -31.08
N ARG A 473 -21.07 11.60 -30.90
CA ARG A 473 -20.83 10.85 -29.65
C ARG A 473 -19.36 10.74 -29.24
N ASP A 474 -18.46 10.82 -30.22
CA ASP A 474 -17.02 10.68 -29.98
C ASP A 474 -16.45 11.98 -29.40
N LEU A 475 -16.98 13.15 -29.80
CA LEU A 475 -16.66 14.45 -29.16
C LEU A 475 -17.02 14.41 -27.67
N ALA A 476 -18.20 13.90 -27.31
CA ALA A 476 -18.60 13.75 -25.92
C ALA A 476 -17.62 12.84 -25.14
N THR A 477 -17.12 11.78 -25.77
CA THR A 477 -16.17 10.86 -25.14
C THR A 477 -14.83 11.54 -24.91
N THR A 478 -14.32 12.29 -25.89
CA THR A 478 -13.09 13.09 -25.77
C THR A 478 -13.22 14.16 -24.69
N TYR A 479 -14.34 14.90 -24.63
CA TYR A 479 -14.59 15.87 -23.57
C TYR A 479 -14.65 15.23 -22.19
N ASN A 480 -15.28 14.06 -22.03
CA ASN A 480 -15.25 13.33 -20.75
C ASN A 480 -13.82 12.93 -20.36
N ASN A 481 -13.03 12.41 -21.31
CA ASN A 481 -11.64 12.02 -21.02
C ASN A 481 -10.79 13.22 -20.61
N MET A 482 -10.92 14.36 -21.29
CA MET A 482 -10.26 15.60 -20.89
C MET A 482 -10.73 16.07 -19.50
N ALA A 483 -12.04 16.00 -19.21
CA ALA A 483 -12.59 16.37 -17.92
C ALA A 483 -12.01 15.52 -16.78
N VAL A 484 -11.88 14.20 -16.99
CA VAL A 484 -11.26 13.28 -16.02
C VAL A 484 -9.78 13.61 -15.80
N VAL A 485 -9.03 13.98 -16.84
CA VAL A 485 -7.63 14.40 -16.68
C VAL A 485 -7.54 15.72 -15.90
N TYR A 486 -8.38 16.72 -16.21
CA TYR A 486 -8.40 17.96 -15.45
C TYR A 486 -8.82 17.76 -13.99
N LEU A 487 -9.73 16.81 -13.73
CA LEU A 487 -10.09 16.38 -12.38
C LEU A 487 -8.88 15.77 -11.65
N ALA A 488 -8.15 14.85 -12.29
CA ALA A 488 -6.94 14.25 -11.74
C ALA A 488 -5.79 15.26 -11.53
N MET A 489 -5.79 16.38 -12.26
CA MET A 489 -4.88 17.51 -12.07
C MET A 489 -5.35 18.51 -11.00
N GLY A 490 -6.51 18.31 -10.37
CA GLY A 490 -7.08 19.24 -9.39
C GLY A 490 -7.59 20.55 -9.99
N ASN A 491 -7.78 20.63 -11.32
CA ASN A 491 -8.34 21.82 -11.98
C ASN A 491 -9.85 21.67 -12.18
N TYR A 492 -10.57 21.76 -11.08
CA TYR A 492 -12.00 21.50 -11.02
C TYR A 492 -12.88 22.40 -11.90
N PRO A 493 -12.63 23.73 -12.02
CA PRO A 493 -13.46 24.59 -12.87
C PRO A 493 -13.39 24.22 -14.35
N ILE A 494 -12.19 23.86 -14.85
CA ILE A 494 -12.02 23.42 -16.23
C ILE A 494 -12.65 22.05 -16.43
N ALA A 495 -12.44 21.12 -15.48
CA ALA A 495 -13.07 19.80 -15.52
C ALA A 495 -14.61 19.90 -15.62
N LEU A 496 -15.23 20.77 -14.80
CA LEU A 496 -16.68 21.02 -14.84
C LEU A 496 -17.13 21.47 -16.23
N SER A 497 -16.42 22.43 -16.83
CA SER A 497 -16.77 22.96 -18.16
C SER A 497 -16.76 21.88 -19.25
N PHE A 498 -15.82 20.93 -19.19
CA PHE A 498 -15.74 19.83 -20.15
C PHE A 498 -16.80 18.76 -19.88
N PHE A 499 -17.11 18.47 -18.62
CA PHE A 499 -18.25 17.61 -18.30
C PHE A 499 -19.59 18.21 -18.76
N GLU A 500 -19.79 19.51 -18.62
CA GLU A 500 -21.00 20.20 -19.10
C GLU A 500 -21.14 20.09 -20.63
N LYS A 501 -20.04 20.25 -21.38
CA LYS A 501 -20.02 20.04 -22.84
C LYS A 501 -20.33 18.59 -23.22
N ASN A 502 -19.74 17.62 -22.52
CA ASN A 502 -20.08 16.20 -22.71
C ASN A 502 -21.58 15.98 -22.48
N LEU A 503 -22.13 16.51 -21.38
CA LEU A 503 -23.52 16.31 -20.98
C LEU A 503 -24.50 16.89 -22.02
N ASP A 504 -24.22 18.08 -22.55
CA ASP A 504 -25.04 18.72 -23.60
C ASP A 504 -25.14 17.83 -24.84
N ILE A 505 -24.02 17.30 -25.32
CA ILE A 505 -23.99 16.39 -26.48
C ILE A 505 -24.72 15.08 -26.18
N ARG A 506 -24.45 14.48 -25.01
CA ARG A 506 -25.04 13.20 -24.58
C ARG A 506 -26.56 13.29 -24.45
N GLN A 507 -27.07 14.42 -23.93
CA GLN A 507 -28.50 14.66 -23.81
C GLN A 507 -29.18 14.80 -25.17
N LYS A 508 -28.54 15.36 -26.20
CA LYS A 508 -29.14 15.43 -27.55
C LYS A 508 -29.23 14.06 -28.25
N CYS A 509 -28.43 13.07 -27.85
CA CYS A 509 -28.34 11.73 -28.46
C CYS A 509 -29.29 10.66 -27.85
N LEU A 510 -30.43 11.09 -27.29
CA LEU A 510 -31.27 10.48 -26.24
C LEU A 510 -31.70 8.99 -26.29
N HIS A 511 -31.76 8.31 -27.45
CA HIS A 511 -32.37 6.96 -27.51
C HIS A 511 -31.38 5.79 -27.37
N ALA A 512 -30.13 5.90 -27.83
CA ALA A 512 -29.15 4.80 -27.81
C ALA A 512 -28.05 4.95 -26.73
N GLN A 513 -28.00 6.08 -26.03
CA GLN A 513 -26.88 6.43 -25.12
C GLN A 513 -27.27 6.60 -23.65
N ARG A 514 -28.49 6.20 -23.25
CA ARG A 514 -28.95 6.33 -21.85
C ARG A 514 -28.00 5.70 -20.82
N PRO A 515 -27.39 4.51 -21.03
CA PRO A 515 -26.43 3.97 -20.07
C PRO A 515 -25.18 4.85 -19.90
N LYS A 516 -24.65 5.40 -21.00
CA LYS A 516 -23.48 6.31 -20.94
C LYS A 516 -23.81 7.61 -20.21
N LEU A 517 -25.02 8.13 -20.37
CA LEU A 517 -25.48 9.31 -19.65
C LEU A 517 -25.50 9.10 -18.13
N ALA A 518 -25.83 7.89 -17.65
CA ALA A 518 -25.74 7.57 -16.22
C ALA A 518 -24.28 7.61 -15.72
N ILE A 519 -23.35 7.07 -16.52
CA ILE A 519 -21.90 7.13 -16.23
C ILE A 519 -21.41 8.58 -16.21
N ASP A 520 -21.84 9.42 -17.17
CA ASP A 520 -21.46 10.83 -17.22
C ASP A 520 -21.92 11.58 -15.94
N PHE A 521 -23.17 11.37 -15.49
CA PHE A 521 -23.65 11.92 -14.21
C PHE A 521 -22.89 11.37 -12.99
N ASN A 522 -22.50 10.10 -13.03
CA ASN A 522 -21.67 9.50 -12.00
C ASN A 522 -20.28 10.16 -11.93
N ASN A 523 -19.62 10.40 -13.06
CA ASN A 523 -18.32 11.07 -13.10
C ASN A 523 -18.41 12.53 -12.61
N ILE A 524 -19.47 13.25 -13.00
CA ILE A 524 -19.75 14.60 -12.49
C ILE A 524 -19.96 14.61 -10.98
N SER A 525 -20.56 13.55 -10.43
CA SER A 525 -20.73 13.45 -8.97
C SER A 525 -19.40 13.31 -8.23
N VAL A 526 -18.43 12.60 -8.81
CA VAL A 526 -17.06 12.50 -8.28
C VAL A 526 -16.42 13.88 -8.31
N LEU A 527 -16.54 14.63 -9.41
CA LEU A 527 -16.05 16.02 -9.47
C LEU A 527 -16.66 16.89 -8.36
N TYR A 528 -17.98 16.88 -8.19
CA TYR A 528 -18.62 17.67 -7.12
C TYR A 528 -18.21 17.23 -5.72
N HIS A 529 -17.96 15.94 -5.52
CA HIS A 529 -17.44 15.40 -4.26
C HIS A 529 -16.02 15.90 -3.96
N GLU A 530 -15.14 15.91 -4.96
CA GLU A 530 -13.77 16.46 -4.87
C GLU A 530 -13.74 17.99 -4.67
N ILE A 531 -14.78 18.71 -5.14
CA ILE A 531 -14.99 20.14 -4.88
C ILE A 531 -15.64 20.38 -3.48
N GLY A 532 -16.02 19.32 -2.77
CA GLY A 532 -16.74 19.43 -1.49
C GLY A 532 -18.19 19.91 -1.61
N ASP A 533 -18.76 19.98 -2.81
CA ASP A 533 -20.17 20.28 -3.05
C ASP A 533 -21.01 18.99 -2.99
N TYR A 534 -21.17 18.48 -1.77
CA TYR A 534 -21.90 17.23 -1.53
C TYR A 534 -23.38 17.29 -1.95
N ARG A 535 -23.97 18.49 -2.01
CA ARG A 535 -25.34 18.69 -2.47
C ARG A 535 -25.47 18.39 -3.96
N ASN A 536 -24.61 18.98 -4.81
CA ASN A 536 -24.64 18.72 -6.24
C ASN A 536 -24.13 17.33 -6.61
N ALA A 537 -23.18 16.77 -5.84
CA ALA A 537 -22.79 15.36 -5.96
C ALA A 537 -23.99 14.42 -5.79
N ARG A 538 -24.78 14.63 -4.72
CA ARG A 538 -26.00 13.83 -4.44
C ARG A 538 -27.04 13.95 -5.54
N LEU A 539 -27.28 15.16 -6.05
CA LEU A 539 -28.23 15.39 -7.14
C LEU A 539 -27.80 14.65 -8.41
N SER A 540 -26.51 14.65 -8.71
CA SER A 540 -25.94 13.96 -9.88
C SER A 540 -26.04 12.43 -9.74
N LEU A 541 -25.69 11.87 -8.57
CA LEU A 541 -25.87 10.45 -8.29
C LEU A 541 -27.33 10.01 -8.34
N ARG A 542 -28.26 10.84 -7.85
CA ARG A 542 -29.70 10.54 -7.93
C ARG A 542 -30.18 10.45 -9.39
N LYS A 543 -29.71 11.34 -10.26
CA LYS A 543 -30.01 11.28 -11.70
C LYS A 543 -29.40 10.04 -12.35
N ALA A 544 -28.14 9.71 -12.03
CA ALA A 544 -27.49 8.50 -12.51
C ALA A 544 -28.29 7.24 -12.10
N LEU A 545 -28.70 7.17 -10.83
CA LEU A 545 -29.50 6.09 -10.28
C LEU A 545 -30.86 5.97 -10.98
N GLU A 546 -31.59 7.07 -11.14
CA GLU A 546 -32.89 7.09 -11.82
C GLU A 546 -32.79 6.62 -13.28
N ILE A 547 -31.74 7.02 -14.01
CA ILE A 547 -31.53 6.56 -15.38
C ILE A 547 -31.26 5.05 -15.39
N GLN A 548 -30.42 4.57 -14.48
CA GLN A 548 -29.99 3.18 -14.42
C GLN A 548 -31.14 2.24 -14.00
N GLU A 549 -31.97 2.62 -13.03
CA GLU A 549 -33.13 1.84 -12.56
C GLU A 549 -34.24 1.74 -13.62
N ASN A 550 -34.34 2.72 -14.52
CA ASN A 550 -35.29 2.73 -15.62
C ASN A 550 -34.83 1.92 -16.85
N LEU A 551 -33.63 1.32 -16.82
CA LEU A 551 -33.16 0.43 -17.89
C LEU A 551 -33.82 -0.96 -17.76
N PRO A 552 -34.07 -1.66 -18.89
CA PRO A 552 -34.76 -2.96 -18.88
C PRO A 552 -33.98 -4.10 -18.22
N TYR A 553 -32.71 -3.91 -17.87
CA TYR A 553 -31.85 -4.89 -17.21
C TYR A 553 -31.65 -4.49 -15.74
N THR A 554 -32.32 -5.18 -14.81
CA THR A 554 -32.48 -4.73 -13.41
C THR A 554 -31.27 -4.96 -12.50
N ASN A 555 -30.21 -5.62 -12.97
CA ASN A 555 -28.99 -5.83 -12.19
C ASN A 555 -27.76 -5.72 -13.13
N HIS A 556 -27.20 -4.52 -13.26
CA HIS A 556 -26.01 -4.25 -14.07
C HIS A 556 -24.85 -3.79 -13.17
N PRO A 557 -23.58 -4.14 -13.46
CA PRO A 557 -22.41 -3.71 -12.67
C PRO A 557 -22.35 -2.19 -12.43
N ASP A 558 -22.69 -1.37 -13.44
CA ASP A 558 -22.75 0.09 -13.29
C ASP A 558 -23.71 0.56 -12.18
N LEU A 559 -24.81 -0.18 -11.93
CA LEU A 559 -25.74 0.14 -10.84
C LEU A 559 -25.05 -0.07 -9.47
N ALA A 560 -24.24 -1.11 -9.34
CA ALA A 560 -23.46 -1.34 -8.14
C ALA A 560 -22.43 -0.21 -7.93
N THR A 561 -21.75 0.24 -8.99
CA THR A 561 -20.82 1.38 -8.91
C THR A 561 -21.51 2.67 -8.46
N ILE A 562 -22.71 2.97 -8.97
CA ILE A 562 -23.49 4.13 -8.53
C ILE A 562 -23.82 4.01 -7.03
N TYR A 563 -24.25 2.83 -6.57
CA TYR A 563 -24.53 2.60 -5.15
C TYR A 563 -23.27 2.72 -4.27
N ASP A 564 -22.12 2.23 -4.74
CA ASP A 564 -20.84 2.41 -4.04
C ASP A 564 -20.49 3.89 -3.93
N ASN A 565 -20.63 4.68 -4.99
CA ASN A 565 -20.34 6.12 -4.96
C ASN A 565 -21.33 6.91 -4.08
N ILE A 566 -22.60 6.48 -4.02
CA ILE A 566 -23.55 7.00 -3.01
C ILE A 566 -23.06 6.66 -1.60
N GLY A 567 -22.54 5.45 -1.38
CA GLY A 567 -21.91 5.05 -0.13
C GLY A 567 -20.75 5.95 0.27
N VAL A 568 -19.82 6.22 -0.67
CA VAL A 568 -18.66 7.12 -0.48
C VAL A 568 -19.11 8.53 -0.12
N LEU A 569 -20.15 9.05 -0.79
CA LEU A 569 -20.71 10.36 -0.49
C LEU A 569 -21.28 10.42 0.93
N TYR A 570 -22.11 9.45 1.33
CA TYR A 570 -22.65 9.42 2.70
C TYR A 570 -21.57 9.22 3.77
N GLN A 571 -20.53 8.44 3.45
CA GLN A 571 -19.36 8.29 4.33
C GLN A 571 -18.63 9.63 4.51
N SER A 572 -18.45 10.38 3.43
CA SER A 572 -17.81 11.70 3.45
C SER A 572 -18.65 12.75 4.18
N GLU A 573 -19.97 12.58 4.23
CA GLU A 573 -20.89 13.41 5.02
C GLU A 573 -20.97 12.99 6.51
N GLY A 574 -20.28 11.92 6.91
CA GLY A 574 -20.31 11.37 8.27
C GLY A 574 -21.53 10.49 8.58
N ASN A 575 -22.37 10.18 7.60
CA ASN A 575 -23.55 9.33 7.76
C ASN A 575 -23.23 7.85 7.50
N TYR A 576 -22.55 7.23 8.46
CA TYR A 576 -22.00 5.88 8.31
C TYR A 576 -23.08 4.79 8.18
N SER A 577 -24.26 4.96 8.76
CA SER A 577 -25.35 3.97 8.67
C SER A 577 -25.94 3.88 7.25
N ASN A 578 -26.17 5.03 6.62
CA ASN A 578 -26.60 5.06 5.22
C ASN A 578 -25.50 4.58 4.28
N ALA A 579 -24.25 4.99 4.52
CA ALA A 579 -23.11 4.51 3.74
C ALA A 579 -23.03 2.97 3.72
N LEU A 580 -23.14 2.34 4.90
CA LEU A 580 -23.14 0.87 5.02
C LEU A 580 -24.30 0.24 4.25
N SER A 581 -25.51 0.81 4.35
CA SER A 581 -26.68 0.30 3.63
C SER A 581 -26.45 0.29 2.11
N PHE A 582 -25.87 1.36 1.56
CA PHE A 582 -25.60 1.46 0.13
C PHE A 582 -24.45 0.55 -0.32
N TYR A 583 -23.37 0.46 0.45
CA TYR A 583 -22.30 -0.51 0.14
C TYR A 583 -22.80 -1.96 0.18
N LEU A 584 -23.67 -2.33 1.14
CA LEU A 584 -24.24 -3.67 1.19
C LEU A 584 -25.12 -3.97 -0.03
N LYS A 585 -25.92 -3.00 -0.49
CA LYS A 585 -26.72 -3.09 -1.73
C LYS A 585 -25.83 -3.25 -2.97
N ALA A 586 -24.79 -2.42 -3.10
CA ALA A 586 -23.81 -2.51 -4.19
C ALA A 586 -23.14 -3.89 -4.22
N GLY A 587 -22.75 -4.40 -3.06
CA GLY A 587 -22.16 -5.73 -2.91
C GLY A 587 -23.14 -6.85 -3.26
N GLU A 588 -24.42 -6.73 -2.89
CA GLU A 588 -25.45 -7.70 -3.25
C GLU A 588 -25.66 -7.78 -4.76
N ILE A 589 -25.76 -6.62 -5.44
CA ILE A 589 -25.89 -6.55 -6.90
C ILE A 589 -24.63 -7.13 -7.55
N SER A 590 -23.44 -6.72 -7.10
CA SER A 590 -22.17 -7.20 -7.63
C SER A 590 -22.05 -8.72 -7.50
N ARG A 591 -22.33 -9.30 -6.33
CA ARG A 591 -22.27 -10.77 -6.13
C ARG A 591 -23.32 -11.56 -6.91
N LYS A 592 -24.41 -10.93 -7.35
CA LYS A 592 -25.46 -11.57 -8.19
C LYS A 592 -25.19 -11.46 -9.69
N THR A 593 -24.32 -10.55 -10.11
CA THR A 593 -24.11 -10.18 -11.54
C THR A 593 -22.69 -10.39 -12.02
N LEU A 594 -21.75 -10.55 -11.09
CA LEU A 594 -20.34 -10.67 -11.36
C LEU A 594 -19.80 -11.94 -10.72
N LEU A 595 -18.75 -12.45 -11.37
CA LEU A 595 -17.88 -13.49 -10.85
C LEU A 595 -17.50 -13.32 -9.38
N PRO A 596 -17.43 -14.41 -8.59
CA PRO A 596 -16.98 -14.35 -7.20
C PRO A 596 -15.61 -13.68 -6.98
N ASN A 597 -14.70 -13.76 -7.97
CA ASN A 597 -13.37 -13.15 -7.93
C ASN A 597 -13.27 -11.82 -8.72
N HIS A 598 -14.39 -11.17 -9.07
CA HIS A 598 -14.34 -9.92 -9.83
C HIS A 598 -13.78 -8.74 -9.00
N LEU A 599 -12.94 -7.89 -9.61
CA LEU A 599 -12.32 -6.74 -8.93
C LEU A 599 -13.32 -5.72 -8.37
N CYS A 600 -14.52 -5.59 -8.94
CA CYS A 600 -15.58 -4.74 -8.37
C CYS A 600 -16.04 -5.25 -6.99
N ILE A 601 -16.13 -6.57 -6.79
CA ILE A 601 -16.47 -7.14 -5.48
C ILE A 601 -15.35 -6.84 -4.47
N ALA A 602 -14.09 -6.96 -4.89
CA ALA A 602 -12.95 -6.59 -4.07
C ALA A 602 -12.97 -5.09 -3.69
N THR A 603 -13.35 -4.23 -4.63
CA THR A 603 -13.48 -2.78 -4.40
C THR A 603 -14.60 -2.48 -3.40
N ASN A 604 -15.77 -3.11 -3.55
CA ASN A 604 -16.86 -3.00 -2.58
C ASN A 604 -16.45 -3.46 -1.17
N TYR A 605 -15.75 -4.60 -1.05
CA TYR A 605 -15.22 -5.05 0.24
C TYR A 605 -14.20 -4.07 0.83
N ASN A 606 -13.34 -3.46 0.00
CA ASN A 606 -12.43 -2.41 0.47
C ASN A 606 -13.17 -1.18 1.00
N ASN A 607 -14.22 -0.73 0.32
CA ASN A 607 -15.02 0.42 0.76
C ASN A 607 -15.77 0.12 2.08
N ILE A 608 -16.30 -1.10 2.23
CA ILE A 608 -16.89 -1.57 3.50
C ILE A 608 -15.82 -1.63 4.60
N GLY A 609 -14.61 -2.10 4.28
CA GLY A 609 -13.48 -2.14 5.21
C GLY A 609 -13.10 -0.75 5.72
N ASP A 610 -12.94 0.22 4.81
CA ASP A 610 -12.65 1.62 5.16
C ASP A 610 -13.78 2.24 6.00
N LEU A 611 -15.04 1.98 5.67
CA LEU A 611 -16.16 2.43 6.49
C LEU A 611 -16.11 1.84 7.91
N TYR A 612 -15.84 0.55 8.07
CA TYR A 612 -15.68 -0.05 9.39
C TYR A 612 -14.48 0.53 10.15
N GLN A 613 -13.39 0.87 9.46
CA GLN A 613 -12.26 1.56 10.06
C GLN A 613 -12.68 2.96 10.58
N LYS A 614 -13.44 3.73 9.79
CA LYS A 614 -14.00 5.04 10.21
C LYS A 614 -14.98 4.93 11.39
N MET A 615 -15.67 3.81 11.53
CA MET A 615 -16.54 3.50 12.68
C MET A 615 -15.77 2.96 13.90
N GLY A 616 -14.45 2.73 13.79
CA GLY A 616 -13.62 2.17 14.86
C GLY A 616 -13.74 0.64 15.03
N MET A 617 -14.32 -0.07 14.06
CA MET A 617 -14.54 -1.52 14.08
C MET A 617 -13.40 -2.26 13.37
N ASN A 618 -12.18 -2.18 13.94
CA ASN A 618 -10.94 -2.62 13.27
C ASN A 618 -10.92 -4.11 12.89
N SER A 619 -11.52 -5.00 13.68
CA SER A 619 -11.58 -6.43 13.37
C SER A 619 -12.44 -6.74 12.14
N LEU A 620 -13.57 -6.05 11.99
CA LEU A 620 -14.42 -6.15 10.80
C LEU A 620 -13.73 -5.51 9.60
N ALA A 621 -13.10 -4.34 9.77
CA ALA A 621 -12.32 -3.70 8.72
C ALA A 621 -11.24 -4.65 8.17
N LEU A 622 -10.51 -5.35 9.04
CA LEU A 622 -9.49 -6.31 8.65
C LEU A 622 -10.07 -7.49 7.86
N ASP A 623 -11.18 -8.07 8.31
CA ASP A 623 -11.85 -9.18 7.62
C ASP A 623 -12.27 -8.78 6.19
N PHE A 624 -12.85 -7.58 6.02
CA PHE A 624 -13.26 -7.08 4.71
C PHE A 624 -12.07 -6.73 3.80
N HIS A 625 -11.02 -6.10 4.32
CA HIS A 625 -9.80 -5.88 3.54
C HIS A 625 -9.10 -7.18 3.15
N GLN A 626 -9.08 -8.20 4.02
CA GLN A 626 -8.55 -9.53 3.71
C GLN A 626 -9.40 -10.24 2.65
N LYS A 627 -10.73 -10.10 2.67
CA LYS A 627 -11.60 -10.61 1.60
C LYS A 627 -11.28 -9.93 0.26
N SER A 628 -11.08 -8.61 0.25
CA SER A 628 -10.62 -7.92 -0.96
C SER A 628 -9.25 -8.42 -1.43
N LEU A 629 -8.29 -8.59 -0.51
CA LEU A 629 -6.94 -9.05 -0.85
C LEU A 629 -7.00 -10.46 -1.47
N LYS A 630 -7.72 -11.40 -0.86
CA LYS A 630 -7.90 -12.77 -1.38
C LYS A 630 -8.49 -12.80 -2.79
N ILE A 631 -9.44 -11.91 -3.10
CA ILE A 631 -9.98 -11.80 -4.45
C ILE A 631 -8.91 -11.30 -5.42
N ARG A 632 -8.16 -10.26 -5.05
CA ARG A 632 -7.12 -9.66 -5.90
C ARG A 632 -5.93 -10.61 -6.13
N GLU A 633 -5.58 -11.43 -5.13
CA GLU A 633 -4.55 -12.48 -5.23
C GLU A 633 -4.97 -13.60 -6.18
N LYS A 634 -6.26 -13.93 -6.25
CA LYS A 634 -6.79 -14.92 -7.21
C LYS A 634 -6.92 -14.35 -8.61
N TYR A 635 -7.35 -13.10 -8.72
CA TYR A 635 -7.64 -12.45 -9.99
C TYR A 635 -6.39 -12.17 -10.84
N SER A 636 -5.20 -12.12 -10.26
CA SER A 636 -4.00 -11.67 -10.99
C SER A 636 -2.72 -12.38 -10.60
N SER A 637 -1.71 -12.31 -11.49
CA SER A 637 -0.34 -12.72 -11.16
C SER A 637 0.14 -12.00 -9.89
N SER A 638 1.14 -12.58 -9.21
CA SER A 638 1.62 -12.17 -7.88
C SER A 638 2.06 -10.70 -7.73
N ASN A 639 2.05 -9.90 -8.82
CA ASN A 639 2.50 -8.51 -8.81
C ASN A 639 1.51 -7.50 -9.43
N HIS A 640 0.23 -7.81 -9.62
CA HIS A 640 -0.70 -6.87 -10.26
C HIS A 640 -0.94 -5.58 -9.44
N PRO A 641 -1.09 -4.37 -10.05
CA PRO A 641 -1.28 -3.10 -9.31
C PRO A 641 -2.47 -3.09 -8.35
N ALA A 642 -3.55 -3.80 -8.69
CA ALA A 642 -4.66 -4.12 -7.78
C ALA A 642 -4.20 -4.62 -6.39
N LEU A 643 -3.15 -5.43 -6.29
CA LEU A 643 -2.58 -5.91 -5.03
C LEU A 643 -1.92 -4.78 -4.23
N ALA A 644 -1.30 -3.81 -4.90
CA ALA A 644 -0.71 -2.65 -4.21
C ALA A 644 -1.78 -1.85 -3.47
N VAL A 645 -2.97 -1.67 -4.06
CA VAL A 645 -4.08 -0.97 -3.40
C VAL A 645 -4.51 -1.70 -2.13
N ALA A 646 -4.71 -3.02 -2.21
CA ALA A 646 -5.11 -3.83 -1.05
C ALA A 646 -4.06 -3.82 0.07
N ASN A 647 -2.78 -4.02 -0.27
CA ASN A 647 -1.69 -3.95 0.70
C ASN A 647 -1.60 -2.55 1.34
N GLY A 648 -1.80 -1.48 0.56
CA GLY A 648 -1.82 -0.11 1.08
C GLY A 648 -2.94 0.14 2.09
N ASN A 649 -4.16 -0.35 1.81
CA ASN A 649 -5.29 -0.18 2.72
C ASN A 649 -5.11 -0.99 4.01
N ILE A 650 -4.60 -2.22 3.90
CA ILE A 650 -4.24 -3.03 5.07
C ILE A 650 -3.14 -2.35 5.89
N GLY A 651 -2.12 -1.78 5.24
CA GLY A 651 -1.09 -0.97 5.91
C GLY A 651 -1.67 0.21 6.68
N SER A 652 -2.62 0.94 6.09
CA SER A 652 -3.37 2.02 6.74
C SER A 652 -4.17 1.54 7.94
N LEU A 653 -4.81 0.37 7.85
CA LEU A 653 -5.51 -0.23 8.98
C LEU A 653 -4.55 -0.56 10.13
N TYR A 654 -3.44 -1.26 9.86
CA TYR A 654 -2.43 -1.57 10.88
C TYR A 654 -1.85 -0.30 11.51
N HIS A 655 -1.62 0.73 10.70
CA HIS A 655 -1.16 2.05 11.16
C HIS A 655 -2.17 2.64 12.15
N SER A 656 -3.46 2.64 11.81
CA SER A 656 -4.53 3.11 12.71
C SER A 656 -4.74 2.26 13.96
N MET A 657 -4.33 0.99 13.93
CA MET A 657 -4.33 0.07 15.08
C MET A 657 -3.09 0.23 15.98
N GLY A 658 -2.12 1.08 15.60
CA GLY A 658 -0.87 1.26 16.32
C GLY A 658 0.15 0.14 16.13
N ASP A 659 -0.05 -0.76 15.16
CA ASP A 659 0.94 -1.78 14.76
C ASP A 659 1.80 -1.23 13.63
N TYR A 660 2.79 -0.43 14.01
CA TYR A 660 3.65 0.25 13.04
C TYR A 660 4.56 -0.70 12.24
N PRO A 661 5.17 -1.75 12.81
CA PRO A 661 5.93 -2.73 12.03
C PRO A 661 5.08 -3.46 10.99
N GLY A 662 3.85 -3.86 11.36
CA GLY A 662 2.90 -4.46 10.42
C GLY A 662 2.54 -3.50 9.29
N ALA A 663 2.23 -2.24 9.63
CA ALA A 663 1.93 -1.20 8.64
C ALA A 663 3.08 -0.98 7.65
N LEU A 664 4.32 -0.90 8.14
CA LEU A 664 5.51 -0.69 7.31
C LEU A 664 5.66 -1.81 6.27
N SER A 665 5.56 -3.07 6.72
CA SER A 665 5.68 -4.23 5.83
C SER A 665 4.66 -4.19 4.68
N PHE A 666 3.41 -3.83 4.98
CA PHE A 666 2.36 -3.74 3.96
C PHE A 666 2.52 -2.52 3.04
N TYR A 667 2.98 -1.38 3.56
CA TYR A 667 3.31 -0.23 2.73
C TYR A 667 4.51 -0.47 1.82
N GLU A 668 5.56 -1.15 2.29
CA GLU A 668 6.73 -1.52 1.48
C GLU A 668 6.34 -2.48 0.34
N LYS A 669 5.55 -3.52 0.63
CA LYS A 669 5.00 -4.41 -0.42
C LYS A 669 4.16 -3.65 -1.44
N SER A 670 3.34 -2.72 -0.97
CA SER A 670 2.52 -1.86 -1.83
C SER A 670 3.38 -1.00 -2.76
N LEU A 671 4.46 -0.42 -2.23
CA LEU A 671 5.41 0.41 -2.96
C LEU A 671 6.20 -0.42 -3.99
N GLU A 672 6.75 -1.57 -3.59
CA GLU A 672 7.51 -2.47 -4.46
C GLU A 672 6.70 -2.89 -5.69
N ILE A 673 5.42 -3.24 -5.49
CA ILE A 673 4.52 -3.58 -6.58
C ILE A 673 4.32 -2.37 -7.51
N GLN A 674 4.10 -1.17 -6.98
CA GLN A 674 3.88 0.03 -7.81
C GLN A 674 5.12 0.43 -8.60
N GLU A 675 6.30 0.38 -7.99
CA GLU A 675 7.58 0.72 -8.64
C GLU A 675 7.92 -0.22 -9.81
N LYS A 676 7.31 -1.41 -9.86
CA LYS A 676 7.50 -2.38 -10.95
C LYS A 676 6.68 -2.08 -12.21
N PHE A 677 5.48 -1.49 -12.08
CA PHE A 677 4.55 -1.29 -13.21
C PHE A 677 4.34 0.18 -13.59
N LEU A 678 4.52 1.09 -12.64
CA LEU A 678 4.29 2.52 -12.87
C LEU A 678 5.62 3.25 -13.11
N PRO A 679 5.61 4.32 -13.93
CA PRO A 679 6.75 5.22 -14.04
C PRO A 679 7.18 5.75 -12.66
N THR A 680 8.48 5.98 -12.46
CA THR A 680 9.04 6.41 -11.17
C THR A 680 8.52 7.77 -10.68
N ASP A 681 7.98 8.59 -11.58
CA ASP A 681 7.38 9.89 -11.35
C ASP A 681 5.84 9.84 -11.22
N HIS A 682 5.25 8.65 -11.19
CA HIS A 682 3.80 8.47 -11.08
C HIS A 682 3.29 9.01 -9.71
N PRO A 683 2.23 9.85 -9.68
CA PRO A 683 1.71 10.46 -8.45
C PRO A 683 1.38 9.47 -7.32
N SER A 684 0.89 8.27 -7.66
CA SER A 684 0.56 7.24 -6.66
C SER A 684 1.77 6.77 -5.85
N ILE A 685 2.98 6.75 -6.43
CA ILE A 685 4.22 6.44 -5.71
C ILE A 685 4.51 7.54 -4.70
N GLY A 686 4.30 8.81 -5.10
CA GLY A 686 4.39 9.96 -4.21
C GLY A 686 3.45 9.83 -3.00
N LEU A 687 2.20 9.38 -3.21
CA LEU A 687 1.25 9.13 -2.12
C LEU A 687 1.74 8.03 -1.16
N LYS A 688 2.36 6.95 -1.67
CA LYS A 688 2.93 5.91 -0.79
C LYS A 688 4.08 6.43 0.05
N TYR A 689 4.99 7.21 -0.53
CA TYR A 689 6.06 7.84 0.25
C TYR A 689 5.50 8.80 1.30
N ASN A 690 4.42 9.52 1.02
CA ASN A 690 3.74 10.34 2.03
C ASN A 690 3.21 9.49 3.20
N ASN A 691 2.57 8.35 2.92
CA ASN A 691 2.04 7.46 3.97
C ASN A 691 3.16 6.81 4.80
N ILE A 692 4.26 6.39 4.16
CA ILE A 692 5.45 5.88 4.85
C ILE A 692 6.10 6.97 5.71
N GLY A 693 6.13 8.22 5.21
CA GLY A 693 6.57 9.38 5.99
C GLY A 693 5.73 9.60 7.25
N ALA A 694 4.41 9.46 7.14
CA ALA A 694 3.49 9.54 8.29
C ALA A 694 3.74 8.43 9.31
N LEU A 695 4.01 7.22 8.84
CA LEU A 695 4.36 6.11 9.70
C LEU A 695 5.68 6.36 10.46
N TYR A 696 6.74 6.81 9.79
CA TYR A 696 8.00 7.14 10.47
C TYR A 696 7.87 8.29 11.46
N ARG A 697 7.03 9.28 11.17
CA ARG A 697 6.69 10.35 12.14
C ARG A 697 6.07 9.74 13.40
N ASP A 698 5.09 8.86 13.25
CA ASP A 698 4.37 8.26 14.38
C ASP A 698 5.23 7.22 15.13
N MET A 699 6.31 6.74 14.51
CA MET A 699 7.39 5.96 15.15
C MET A 699 8.49 6.84 15.77
N GLY A 700 8.42 8.17 15.67
CA GLY A 700 9.40 9.11 16.21
C GLY A 700 10.71 9.23 15.42
N ASP A 701 10.82 8.61 14.24
CA ASP A 701 11.98 8.76 13.34
C ASP A 701 11.74 9.93 12.37
N TYR A 702 11.75 11.14 12.94
CA TYR A 702 11.49 12.39 12.21
C TYR A 702 12.44 12.61 11.01
N PRO A 703 13.76 12.31 11.10
CA PRO A 703 14.65 12.46 9.94
C PRO A 703 14.24 11.58 8.75
N LYS A 704 13.86 10.31 8.99
CA LYS A 704 13.35 9.47 7.90
C LYS A 704 12.02 9.97 7.37
N ALA A 705 11.12 10.41 8.24
CA ALA A 705 9.84 10.97 7.83
C ALA A 705 10.02 12.12 6.82
N ILE A 706 10.95 13.05 7.10
CA ILE A 706 11.27 14.17 6.20
C ILE A 706 11.78 13.68 4.85
N VAL A 707 12.71 12.73 4.83
CA VAL A 707 13.24 12.17 3.57
C VAL A 707 12.12 11.60 2.70
N TYR A 708 11.18 10.87 3.30
CA TYR A 708 10.04 10.31 2.56
C TYR A 708 9.04 11.36 2.10
N TYR A 709 8.75 12.38 2.91
CA TYR A 709 7.93 13.52 2.46
C TYR A 709 8.59 14.34 1.35
N GLU A 710 9.92 14.51 1.39
CA GLU A 710 10.66 15.19 0.33
C GLU A 710 10.64 14.40 -0.99
N LYS A 711 10.81 13.07 -0.94
CA LYS A 711 10.62 12.19 -2.11
C LYS A 711 9.20 12.31 -2.68
N SER A 712 8.20 12.33 -1.82
CA SER A 712 6.79 12.52 -2.21
C SER A 712 6.59 13.86 -2.94
N LEU A 713 7.10 14.96 -2.36
CA LEU A 713 7.03 16.29 -2.97
C LEU A 713 7.79 16.39 -4.29
N GLU A 714 8.95 15.72 -4.42
CA GLU A 714 9.71 15.70 -5.66
C GLU A 714 8.90 15.06 -6.80
N ILE A 715 8.27 13.92 -6.54
CA ILE A 715 7.42 13.23 -7.50
C ILE A 715 6.21 14.10 -7.86
N GLN A 716 5.46 14.57 -6.86
CA GLN A 716 4.27 15.39 -7.07
C GLN A 716 4.58 16.67 -7.86
N ARG A 717 5.72 17.35 -7.62
CA ARG A 717 6.12 18.55 -8.38
C ARG A 717 6.45 18.26 -9.84
N LYS A 718 6.82 17.03 -10.19
CA LYS A 718 7.11 16.62 -11.57
C LYS A 718 5.84 16.23 -12.32
N SER A 719 4.91 15.55 -11.66
CA SER A 719 3.71 14.99 -12.31
C SER A 719 2.43 15.81 -12.14
N LEU A 720 2.31 16.64 -11.10
CA LEU A 720 1.12 17.42 -10.80
C LEU A 720 1.35 18.93 -11.00
N PRO A 721 0.28 19.72 -11.27
CA PRO A 721 0.35 21.18 -11.26
C PRO A 721 0.83 21.73 -9.91
N SER A 722 1.47 22.91 -9.92
CA SER A 722 1.99 23.56 -8.72
C SER A 722 0.92 23.93 -7.68
N GLU A 723 -0.34 24.00 -8.10
CA GLU A 723 -1.50 24.34 -7.27
C GLU A 723 -2.33 23.09 -6.91
N HIS A 724 -1.80 21.88 -7.09
CA HIS A 724 -2.55 20.66 -6.76
C HIS A 724 -2.70 20.44 -5.24
N PRO A 725 -3.89 20.09 -4.72
CA PRO A 725 -4.15 19.85 -3.30
C PRO A 725 -3.21 18.84 -2.61
N ASP A 726 -2.81 17.77 -3.31
CA ASP A 726 -1.84 16.79 -2.79
C ASP A 726 -0.51 17.40 -2.33
N LEU A 727 0.01 18.42 -3.04
CA LEU A 727 1.23 19.11 -2.60
C LEU A 727 1.01 19.81 -1.25
N ALA A 728 -0.16 20.41 -1.05
CA ALA A 728 -0.51 21.03 0.22
C ALA A 728 -0.59 20.00 1.35
N THR A 729 -1.19 18.83 1.09
CA THR A 729 -1.27 17.72 2.06
C THR A 729 0.11 17.26 2.51
N THR A 730 1.05 17.07 1.59
CA THR A 730 2.41 16.66 1.94
C THR A 730 3.19 17.78 2.66
N LEU A 731 2.99 19.05 2.28
CA LEU A 731 3.57 20.20 3.01
C LEU A 731 3.04 20.31 4.45
N ILE A 732 1.76 20.01 4.65
CA ILE A 732 1.10 19.95 5.96
C ILE A 732 1.71 18.84 6.82
N ASN A 733 1.89 17.65 6.26
CA ASN A 733 2.52 16.54 6.99
C ASN A 733 3.98 16.86 7.37
N LEU A 734 4.72 17.52 6.47
CA LEU A 734 6.06 18.01 6.74
C LEU A 734 6.07 19.11 7.83
N ASN A 735 5.07 20.00 7.83
CA ASN A 735 4.87 20.97 8.92
C ASN A 735 4.74 20.24 10.26
N THR A 736 3.90 19.21 10.35
CA THR A 736 3.72 18.47 11.61
C THR A 736 5.03 17.88 12.10
N VAL A 737 5.86 17.29 11.22
CA VAL A 737 7.19 16.78 11.62
C VAL A 737 8.11 17.90 12.09
N ARG A 738 8.11 19.05 11.40
CA ARG A 738 8.93 20.20 11.81
C ARG A 738 8.54 20.72 13.17
N LEU A 739 7.24 20.76 13.46
CA LEU A 739 6.74 21.14 14.78
C LEU A 739 7.21 20.18 15.88
N GLU A 740 7.13 18.86 15.64
CA GLU A 740 7.63 17.83 16.56
C GLU A 740 9.16 17.90 16.76
N MET A 741 9.90 18.43 15.79
CA MET A 741 11.33 18.71 15.94
C MET A 741 11.64 20.09 16.53
N GLY A 742 10.64 20.93 16.81
CA GLY A 742 10.82 22.30 17.32
C GLY A 742 11.24 23.33 16.26
N ASP A 743 11.15 23.03 14.96
CA ASP A 743 11.33 24.00 13.87
C ASP A 743 10.01 24.74 13.56
N TYR A 744 9.63 25.64 14.45
CA TYR A 744 8.38 26.39 14.35
C TYR A 744 8.34 27.35 13.15
N ALA A 745 9.48 27.96 12.80
CA ALA A 745 9.56 28.89 11.67
C ALA A 745 9.38 28.16 10.33
N GLY A 746 10.06 27.02 10.15
CA GLY A 746 9.91 26.18 8.97
C GLY A 746 8.52 25.53 8.88
N ALA A 747 7.91 25.24 10.03
CA ALA A 747 6.53 24.77 10.11
C ALA A 747 5.54 25.83 9.60
N LEU A 748 5.57 27.06 10.12
CA LEU A 748 4.68 28.14 9.68
C LEU A 748 4.81 28.43 8.18
N LEU A 749 6.04 28.43 7.64
CA LEU A 749 6.28 28.63 6.21
C LEU A 749 5.61 27.53 5.36
N SER A 750 5.68 26.26 5.79
CA SER A 750 5.01 25.16 5.09
C SER A 750 3.49 25.29 5.14
N CYS A 751 2.94 25.69 6.29
CA CYS A 751 1.51 25.96 6.45
C CYS A 751 1.01 27.08 5.53
N GLN A 752 1.74 28.19 5.46
CA GLN A 752 1.38 29.32 4.58
C GLN A 752 1.35 28.90 3.11
N LYS A 753 2.36 28.15 2.66
CA LYS A 753 2.39 27.61 1.29
C LYS A 753 1.25 26.64 1.01
N ALA A 754 0.94 25.75 1.94
CA ALA A 754 -0.17 24.81 1.80
C ALA A 754 -1.51 25.56 1.72
N GLN A 755 -1.71 26.58 2.56
CA GLN A 755 -2.87 27.45 2.52
C GLN A 755 -2.99 28.17 1.17
N GLU A 756 -1.92 28.79 0.67
CA GLU A 756 -1.91 29.48 -0.62
C GLU A 756 -2.27 28.55 -1.80
N ILE A 757 -1.81 27.30 -1.77
CA ILE A 757 -2.17 26.30 -2.78
C ILE A 757 -3.67 26.01 -2.74
N LEU A 758 -4.20 25.68 -1.55
CA LEU A 758 -5.59 25.27 -1.40
C LEU A 758 -6.57 26.41 -1.66
N GLU A 759 -6.24 27.65 -1.27
CA GLU A 759 -7.09 28.83 -1.53
C GLU A 759 -7.23 29.13 -3.03
N LYS A 760 -6.26 28.72 -3.86
CA LYS A 760 -6.34 28.88 -5.32
C LYS A 760 -7.02 27.71 -6.00
N SER A 761 -6.85 26.49 -5.49
CA SER A 761 -7.35 25.28 -6.13
C SER A 761 -8.78 24.91 -5.72
N LEU A 762 -9.23 25.32 -4.53
CA LEU A 762 -10.50 24.90 -3.94
C LEU A 762 -11.43 26.09 -3.65
N PRO A 763 -12.76 25.86 -3.58
CA PRO A 763 -13.70 26.87 -3.11
C PRO A 763 -13.41 27.33 -1.67
N VAL A 764 -13.78 28.57 -1.34
CA VAL A 764 -13.52 29.18 -0.02
C VAL A 764 -14.08 28.37 1.16
N ASP A 765 -15.23 27.71 0.96
CA ASP A 765 -15.88 26.90 1.98
C ASP A 765 -15.49 25.40 1.91
N HIS A 766 -14.39 25.05 1.22
CA HIS A 766 -13.98 23.65 1.08
C HIS A 766 -13.58 23.01 2.43
N PRO A 767 -14.03 21.77 2.75
CA PRO A 767 -13.67 21.08 4.00
C PRO A 767 -12.15 20.93 4.24
N ASP A 768 -11.35 20.79 3.18
CA ASP A 768 -9.88 20.69 3.30
C ASP A 768 -9.19 22.00 3.69
N LEU A 769 -9.79 23.15 3.39
CA LEU A 769 -9.32 24.44 3.94
C LEU A 769 -9.52 24.46 5.45
N ALA A 770 -10.65 23.94 5.95
CA ALA A 770 -10.87 23.83 7.40
C ALA A 770 -9.88 22.88 8.08
N LYS A 771 -9.53 21.75 7.44
CA LYS A 771 -8.47 20.85 7.95
C LYS A 771 -7.14 21.60 8.04
N THR A 772 -6.80 22.39 7.02
CA THR A 772 -5.57 23.18 7.00
C THR A 772 -5.55 24.24 8.11
N PHE A 773 -6.64 24.98 8.29
CA PHE A 773 -6.75 25.95 9.38
C PHE A 773 -6.66 25.30 10.76
N ASN A 774 -7.24 24.12 10.95
CA ASN A 774 -7.04 23.38 12.19
C ASN A 774 -5.57 23.04 12.45
N ILE A 775 -4.82 22.63 11.41
CA ILE A 775 -3.41 22.29 11.57
C ILE A 775 -2.57 23.55 11.84
N ILE A 776 -2.89 24.67 11.18
CA ILE A 776 -2.31 25.98 11.51
C ILE A 776 -2.62 26.35 12.97
N GLY A 777 -3.86 26.12 13.42
CA GLY A 777 -4.27 26.31 14.81
C GLY A 777 -3.45 25.47 15.79
N CYS A 778 -3.21 24.19 15.48
CA CYS A 778 -2.33 23.32 16.24
C CYS A 778 -0.87 23.79 16.24
N ALA A 779 -0.37 24.33 15.13
CA ALA A 779 0.98 24.89 15.04
C ALA A 779 1.14 26.08 15.98
N HIS A 780 0.19 27.03 15.94
CA HIS A 780 0.17 28.17 16.87
C HIS A 780 0.02 27.72 18.33
N PHE A 781 -0.77 26.66 18.59
CA PHE A 781 -0.90 26.07 19.92
C PHE A 781 0.45 25.59 20.47
N GLN A 782 1.21 24.81 19.68
CA GLN A 782 2.52 24.31 20.09
C GLN A 782 3.58 25.41 20.23
N MET A 783 3.41 26.54 19.55
CA MET A 783 4.23 27.74 19.72
C MET A 783 3.85 28.59 20.93
N GLY A 784 2.79 28.24 21.66
CA GLY A 784 2.28 29.01 22.81
C GLY A 784 1.40 30.22 22.43
N ASP A 785 1.07 30.40 21.16
CA ASP A 785 0.21 31.46 20.66
C ASP A 785 -1.26 31.01 20.65
N TYR A 786 -1.84 30.91 21.85
CA TYR A 786 -3.20 30.42 22.05
C TYR A 786 -4.28 31.34 21.47
N SER A 787 -3.95 32.59 21.14
CA SER A 787 -4.89 33.55 20.54
C SER A 787 -5.05 33.30 19.05
N ASN A 788 -3.96 33.20 18.30
CA ASN A 788 -4.05 32.82 16.89
C ASN A 788 -4.51 31.36 16.73
N SER A 789 -4.10 30.47 17.64
CA SER A 789 -4.62 29.10 17.65
C SER A 789 -6.15 29.07 17.68
N LEU A 790 -6.77 29.78 18.65
CA LEU A 790 -8.23 29.89 18.75
C LEU A 790 -8.85 30.47 17.48
N LEU A 791 -8.30 31.58 16.96
CA LEU A 791 -8.77 32.23 15.74
C LEU A 791 -8.83 31.26 14.54
N PHE A 792 -7.78 30.45 14.34
CA PHE A 792 -7.74 29.51 13.22
C PHE A 792 -8.69 28.32 13.41
N HIS A 793 -8.88 27.83 14.64
CA HIS A 793 -9.90 26.81 14.91
C HIS A 793 -11.33 27.36 14.74
N GLU A 794 -11.59 28.63 15.09
CA GLU A 794 -12.87 29.30 14.82
C GLU A 794 -13.13 29.46 13.31
N LYS A 795 -12.10 29.80 12.52
CA LYS A 795 -12.20 29.81 11.05
C LYS A 795 -12.50 28.43 10.48
N ALA A 796 -11.84 27.39 10.99
CA ALA A 796 -12.12 26.02 10.60
C ALA A 796 -13.56 25.61 10.95
N LEU A 797 -14.06 26.04 12.11
CA LEU A 797 -15.44 25.80 12.54
C LEU A 797 -16.44 26.47 11.60
N ASP A 798 -16.26 27.75 11.27
CA ASP A 798 -17.14 28.50 10.36
C ASP A 798 -17.25 27.84 8.98
N ILE A 799 -16.13 27.38 8.41
CA ILE A 799 -16.13 26.64 7.13
C ILE A 799 -16.88 25.31 7.27
N ARG A 800 -16.63 24.55 8.32
CA ARG A 800 -17.28 23.24 8.56
C ARG A 800 -18.79 23.39 8.77
N GLU A 801 -19.24 24.42 9.48
CA GLU A 801 -20.67 24.71 9.68
C GLU A 801 -21.39 25.08 8.39
N LYS A 802 -20.70 25.70 7.43
CA LYS A 802 -21.25 26.06 6.11
C LYS A 802 -21.27 24.90 5.12
N SER A 803 -20.22 24.07 5.12
CA SER A 803 -20.00 23.03 4.09
C SER A 803 -20.47 21.64 4.49
N LEU A 804 -20.51 21.33 5.79
CA LEU A 804 -20.83 20.00 6.30
C LEU A 804 -22.22 19.96 6.93
N SER A 805 -22.73 18.74 7.14
CA SER A 805 -23.97 18.57 7.91
C SER A 805 -23.75 18.93 9.40
N SER A 806 -24.80 19.36 10.10
CA SER A 806 -24.72 19.70 11.53
C SER A 806 -24.31 18.52 12.41
N ASP A 807 -24.46 17.30 11.90
CA ASP A 807 -24.08 16.05 12.55
C ASP A 807 -22.77 15.50 11.98
N HIS A 808 -21.92 16.32 11.37
CA HIS A 808 -20.66 15.83 10.83
C HIS A 808 -19.62 15.64 11.95
N PRO A 809 -18.93 14.48 12.03
CA PRO A 809 -18.00 14.18 13.12
C PRO A 809 -16.83 15.18 13.22
N ASP A 810 -16.36 15.76 12.11
CA ASP A 810 -15.31 16.81 12.12
C ASP A 810 -15.68 18.05 12.95
N LEU A 811 -16.98 18.38 13.10
CA LEU A 811 -17.40 19.47 14.00
C LEU A 811 -17.01 19.15 15.45
N GLY A 812 -17.21 17.90 15.87
CA GLY A 812 -16.82 17.41 17.20
C GLY A 812 -15.33 17.54 17.48
N GLU A 813 -14.48 17.22 16.50
CA GLU A 813 -13.02 17.42 16.63
C GLU A 813 -12.66 18.90 16.79
N THR A 814 -13.30 19.80 16.04
CA THR A 814 -13.07 21.25 16.17
C THR A 814 -13.46 21.75 17.56
N TYR A 815 -14.61 21.29 18.08
CA TYR A 815 -15.05 21.64 19.43
C TYR A 815 -14.06 21.16 20.49
N ILE A 816 -13.47 19.97 20.33
CA ILE A 816 -12.44 19.48 21.25
C ILE A 816 -11.21 20.39 21.21
N ASN A 817 -10.72 20.75 20.03
CA ASN A 817 -9.55 21.61 19.89
C ASN A 817 -9.78 22.99 20.52
N ILE A 818 -10.94 23.61 20.26
CA ILE A 818 -11.34 24.88 20.89
C ILE A 818 -11.44 24.71 22.41
N GLY A 819 -12.06 23.63 22.88
CA GLY A 819 -12.18 23.31 24.30
C GLY A 819 -10.83 23.11 24.99
N THR A 820 -9.86 22.48 24.32
CA THR A 820 -8.48 22.35 24.80
C THR A 820 -7.80 23.72 24.93
N ILE A 821 -8.03 24.65 24.01
CA ILE A 821 -7.45 26.00 24.09
C ILE A 821 -8.09 26.81 25.21
N ASP A 822 -9.41 26.74 25.34
CA ASP A 822 -10.13 27.37 26.45
C ASP A 822 -9.67 26.81 27.80
N PHE A 823 -9.39 25.51 27.89
CA PHE A 823 -8.80 24.88 29.07
C PHE A 823 -7.43 25.47 29.39
N ILE A 824 -6.53 25.60 28.42
CA ILE A 824 -5.20 26.19 28.62
C ILE A 824 -5.28 27.67 28.98
N LYS A 825 -6.29 28.39 28.51
CA LYS A 825 -6.58 29.79 28.90
C LYS A 825 -7.23 29.91 30.29
N GLY A 826 -7.45 28.81 31.01
CA GLY A 826 -8.11 28.79 32.32
C GLY A 826 -9.63 29.00 32.27
N GLN A 827 -10.24 28.93 31.08
CA GLN A 827 -11.68 29.09 30.87
C GLN A 827 -12.41 27.74 30.97
N TYR A 828 -12.25 27.06 32.11
CA TYR A 828 -12.70 25.67 32.30
C TYR A 828 -14.19 25.43 32.02
N SER A 829 -15.06 26.40 32.31
CA SER A 829 -16.50 26.28 32.02
C SER A 829 -16.82 26.26 30.52
N LYS A 830 -16.12 27.05 29.71
CA LYS A 830 -16.25 27.02 28.25
C LYS A 830 -15.65 25.75 27.67
N ALA A 831 -14.48 25.34 28.17
CA ALA A 831 -13.85 24.09 27.79
C ALA A 831 -14.80 22.90 27.99
N LEU A 832 -15.44 22.82 29.17
CA LEU A 832 -16.43 21.78 29.47
C LEU A 832 -17.64 21.83 28.52
N SER A 833 -18.14 23.04 28.22
CA SER A 833 -19.26 23.22 27.29
C SER A 833 -18.95 22.72 25.87
N PHE A 834 -17.76 23.02 25.34
CA PHE A 834 -17.34 22.53 24.03
C PHE A 834 -17.11 21.01 24.03
N CYS A 835 -16.50 20.45 25.07
CA CYS A 835 -16.38 19.00 25.22
C CYS A 835 -17.75 18.31 25.28
N GLN A 836 -18.74 18.90 25.95
CA GLN A 836 -20.12 18.39 25.97
C GLN A 836 -20.79 18.44 24.59
N LYS A 837 -20.63 19.53 23.84
CA LYS A 837 -21.12 19.60 22.45
C LYS A 837 -20.51 18.51 21.57
N ALA A 838 -19.20 18.28 21.68
CA ALA A 838 -18.52 17.20 20.98
C ALA A 838 -19.06 15.82 21.37
N PHE A 839 -19.30 15.61 22.68
CA PHE A 839 -19.88 14.36 23.20
C PHE A 839 -21.27 14.08 22.63
N GLU A 840 -22.18 15.07 22.70
CA GLU A 840 -23.56 14.96 22.19
C GLU A 840 -23.58 14.63 20.69
N LEU A 841 -22.70 15.27 19.93
CA LEU A 841 -22.55 15.02 18.50
C LEU A 841 -22.07 13.59 18.23
N PHE A 842 -20.97 13.15 18.87
CA PHE A 842 -20.42 11.82 18.65
C PHE A 842 -21.36 10.68 19.08
N VAL A 843 -22.09 10.82 20.19
CA VAL A 843 -23.05 9.80 20.64
C VAL A 843 -24.17 9.57 19.63
N LYS A 844 -24.53 10.60 18.85
CA LYS A 844 -25.58 10.51 17.84
C LYS A 844 -25.15 9.71 16.59
N ILE A 845 -23.87 9.73 16.23
CA ILE A 845 -23.36 9.25 14.94
C ILE A 845 -22.54 7.97 15.08
N LEU A 846 -21.78 7.85 16.16
CA LEU A 846 -20.78 6.82 16.34
C LEU A 846 -21.31 5.66 17.21
N PRO A 847 -20.81 4.43 17.01
CA PRO A 847 -21.04 3.33 17.95
C PRO A 847 -20.63 3.71 19.38
N SER A 848 -21.33 3.16 20.38
CA SER A 848 -21.11 3.48 21.81
C SER A 848 -19.70 3.14 22.33
N ASN A 849 -18.99 2.25 21.64
CA ASN A 849 -17.62 1.86 21.95
C ASN A 849 -16.59 2.55 21.04
N HIS A 850 -16.96 3.59 20.28
CA HIS A 850 -16.00 4.23 19.38
C HIS A 850 -14.88 4.96 20.16
N PRO A 851 -13.61 4.80 19.77
CA PRO A 851 -12.46 5.52 20.36
C PRO A 851 -12.60 7.05 20.53
N ARG A 852 -13.38 7.75 19.69
CA ARG A 852 -13.61 9.20 19.79
C ARG A 852 -14.43 9.56 21.03
N LEU A 853 -15.35 8.69 21.46
CA LEU A 853 -16.11 8.88 22.70
C LEU A 853 -15.20 8.77 23.93
N ALA A 854 -14.27 7.80 23.92
CA ALA A 854 -13.25 7.69 24.95
C ALA A 854 -12.34 8.93 25.00
N HIS A 855 -11.96 9.45 23.83
CA HIS A 855 -11.18 10.69 23.76
C HIS A 855 -11.94 11.87 24.39
N VAL A 856 -13.22 12.07 24.08
CA VAL A 856 -14.02 13.13 24.70
C VAL A 856 -14.15 12.94 26.22
N HIS A 857 -14.42 11.72 26.69
CA HIS A 857 -14.41 11.41 28.12
C HIS A 857 -13.07 11.79 28.78
N SER A 858 -11.94 11.50 28.13
CA SER A 858 -10.63 11.88 28.64
C SER A 858 -10.41 13.40 28.71
N GLN A 859 -10.97 14.17 27.77
CA GLN A 859 -10.90 15.63 27.80
C GLN A 859 -11.79 16.21 28.91
N ILE A 860 -13.01 15.69 29.07
CA ILE A 860 -13.91 16.06 30.18
C ILE A 860 -13.25 15.75 31.53
N ALA A 861 -12.63 14.57 31.66
CA ALA A 861 -11.93 14.17 32.87
C ALA A 861 -10.79 15.13 33.22
N LYS A 862 -10.01 15.56 32.21
CA LYS A 862 -8.92 16.52 32.39
C LYS A 862 -9.40 17.87 32.92
N VAL A 863 -10.54 18.36 32.44
CA VAL A 863 -11.15 19.60 32.95
C VAL A 863 -11.59 19.42 34.42
N HIS A 864 -12.19 18.28 34.77
CA HIS A 864 -12.58 17.99 36.14
C HIS A 864 -11.40 17.82 37.10
N ASP A 865 -10.30 17.23 36.63
CA ASP A 865 -9.05 17.09 37.40
C ASP A 865 -8.51 18.47 37.83
N GLU A 866 -8.36 19.41 36.89
CA GLU A 866 -7.91 20.77 37.21
C GLU A 866 -8.87 21.55 38.13
N LEU A 867 -10.17 21.26 38.06
CA LEU A 867 -11.16 21.86 38.96
C LEU A 867 -11.14 21.25 40.38
N GLY A 868 -10.36 20.18 40.60
CA GLY A 868 -10.32 19.42 41.85
C GLY A 868 -11.51 18.46 42.03
N ASN A 869 -12.31 18.23 40.98
CA ASN A 869 -13.44 17.30 40.99
C ASN A 869 -12.95 15.88 40.69
N TYR A 870 -12.09 15.36 41.57
CA TYR A 870 -11.37 14.10 41.36
C TYR A 870 -12.28 12.88 41.14
N SER A 871 -13.46 12.83 41.75
CA SER A 871 -14.43 11.74 41.54
C SER A 871 -15.00 11.71 40.12
N ASP A 872 -15.32 12.89 39.57
CA ASP A 872 -15.87 13.03 38.21
C ASP A 872 -14.77 12.77 37.17
N ALA A 873 -13.54 13.22 37.45
CA ALA A 873 -12.37 12.95 36.63
C ALA A 873 -12.09 11.44 36.55
N LEU A 874 -12.04 10.76 37.70
CA LEU A 874 -11.82 9.32 37.75
C LEU A 874 -12.91 8.55 36.99
N SER A 875 -14.18 8.87 37.21
CA SER A 875 -15.30 8.20 36.52
C SER A 875 -15.23 8.36 35.00
N ASN A 876 -14.84 9.53 34.49
CA ASN A 876 -14.70 9.74 33.05
C ASN A 876 -13.46 9.04 32.48
N TYR A 877 -12.33 9.02 33.19
CA TYR A 877 -11.17 8.24 32.75
C TYR A 877 -11.44 6.73 32.75
N GLU A 878 -12.17 6.21 33.73
CA GLU A 878 -12.58 4.80 33.76
C GLU A 878 -13.48 4.44 32.58
N LYS A 879 -14.44 5.31 32.21
CA LYS A 879 -15.26 5.12 31.00
C LYS A 879 -14.42 5.13 29.73
N ALA A 880 -13.46 6.05 29.63
CA ALA A 880 -12.54 6.11 28.49
C ALA A 880 -11.69 4.84 28.40
N LEU A 881 -11.17 4.37 29.54
CA LEU A 881 -10.39 3.14 29.65
C LEU A 881 -11.22 1.92 29.22
N GLU A 882 -12.44 1.78 29.73
CA GLU A 882 -13.35 0.67 29.38
C GLU A 882 -13.62 0.61 27.87
N ILE A 883 -13.84 1.76 27.23
CA ILE A 883 -14.05 1.84 25.78
C ILE A 883 -12.79 1.41 25.03
N TYR A 884 -11.62 1.91 25.42
CA TYR A 884 -10.36 1.56 24.76
C TYR A 884 -9.98 0.10 24.95
N GLU A 885 -10.13 -0.47 26.14
CA GLU A 885 -9.84 -1.89 26.41
C GLU A 885 -10.73 -2.84 25.59
N LYS A 886 -11.97 -2.43 25.27
CA LYS A 886 -12.89 -3.22 24.44
C LYS A 886 -12.62 -3.12 22.93
N THR A 887 -11.97 -2.05 22.46
CA THR A 887 -11.90 -1.73 21.03
C THR A 887 -10.51 -1.73 20.43
N LEU A 888 -9.50 -1.43 21.23
CA LEU A 888 -8.13 -1.30 20.79
C LEU A 888 -7.32 -2.54 21.17
N SER A 889 -6.19 -2.74 20.49
CA SER A 889 -5.22 -3.76 20.88
C SER A 889 -4.59 -3.41 22.24
N SER A 890 -4.12 -4.41 22.97
CA SER A 890 -3.46 -4.22 24.27
C SER A 890 -2.16 -3.42 24.17
N THR A 891 -1.61 -3.24 22.97
CA THR A 891 -0.40 -2.46 22.70
C THR A 891 -0.69 -1.07 22.13
N HIS A 892 -1.96 -0.68 21.99
CA HIS A 892 -2.33 0.57 21.31
C HIS A 892 -1.86 1.83 22.06
N PRO A 893 -1.27 2.84 21.38
CA PRO A 893 -0.78 4.07 22.03
C PRO A 893 -1.82 4.84 22.86
N SER A 894 -3.08 4.89 22.42
CA SER A 894 -4.18 5.51 23.17
C SER A 894 -4.43 4.87 24.55
N LEU A 895 -4.20 3.56 24.70
CA LEU A 895 -4.37 2.87 25.98
C LEU A 895 -3.27 3.31 26.97
N ALA A 896 -2.02 3.42 26.49
CA ALA A 896 -0.93 4.00 27.27
C ALA A 896 -1.22 5.45 27.68
N SER A 897 -1.82 6.23 26.78
CA SER A 897 -2.16 7.64 27.05
C SER A 897 -3.19 7.77 28.19
N ILE A 898 -4.18 6.88 28.26
CA ILE A 898 -5.15 6.89 29.37
C ILE A 898 -4.54 6.41 30.67
N TYR A 899 -3.69 5.39 30.67
CA TYR A 899 -2.96 5.02 31.88
C TYR A 899 -2.04 6.16 32.35
N ASN A 900 -1.41 6.90 31.44
CA ASN A 900 -0.63 8.10 31.79
C ASN A 900 -1.53 9.19 32.40
N HIS A 901 -2.73 9.43 31.87
CA HIS A 901 -3.69 10.36 32.45
C HIS A 901 -4.18 9.93 33.85
N LEU A 902 -4.50 8.65 34.05
CA LEU A 902 -4.84 8.11 35.37
C LEU A 902 -3.66 8.25 36.35
N GLY A 903 -2.44 8.01 35.89
CA GLY A 903 -1.23 8.25 36.68
C GLY A 903 -1.08 9.71 37.12
N ASN A 904 -1.35 10.66 36.21
CA ASN A 904 -1.35 12.09 36.52
C ASN A 904 -2.43 12.43 37.56
N LEU A 905 -3.65 11.94 37.38
CA LEU A 905 -4.76 12.15 38.32
C LEU A 905 -4.41 11.61 39.73
N HIS A 906 -3.91 10.38 39.83
CA HIS A 906 -3.49 9.82 41.12
C HIS A 906 -2.30 10.58 41.72
N SER A 907 -1.39 11.10 40.89
CA SER A 907 -0.30 11.96 41.36
C SER A 907 -0.83 13.29 41.93
N ASN A 908 -1.88 13.88 41.33
CA ASN A 908 -2.53 15.10 41.82
C ASN A 908 -3.29 14.86 43.14
N MET A 909 -3.84 13.65 43.32
CA MET A 909 -4.42 13.21 44.59
C MET A 909 -3.38 12.83 45.67
N GLU A 910 -2.08 12.96 45.38
CA GLU A 910 -0.97 12.50 46.25
C GLU A 910 -0.94 10.97 46.50
N HIS A 911 -1.65 10.19 45.68
CA HIS A 911 -1.64 8.72 45.69
C HIS A 911 -0.45 8.18 44.87
N HIS A 912 0.77 8.40 45.36
CA HIS A 912 2.01 8.13 44.61
C HIS A 912 2.18 6.67 44.14
N LEU A 913 1.80 5.67 44.95
CA LEU A 913 1.96 4.26 44.58
C LEU A 913 1.04 3.86 43.43
N ASP A 914 -0.21 4.33 43.44
CA ASP A 914 -1.16 4.09 42.36
C ASP A 914 -0.70 4.80 41.08
N ALA A 915 -0.20 6.03 41.20
CA ALA A 915 0.36 6.78 40.08
C ALA A 915 1.51 6.01 39.40
N LEU A 916 2.46 5.49 40.18
CA LEU A 916 3.55 4.65 39.66
C LEU A 916 3.03 3.40 38.96
N SER A 917 2.04 2.71 39.54
CA SER A 917 1.44 1.52 38.92
C SER A 917 0.83 1.81 37.54
N PHE A 918 0.12 2.94 37.40
CA PHE A 918 -0.43 3.35 36.11
C PHE A 918 0.64 3.76 35.10
N TYR A 919 1.68 4.49 35.53
CA TYR A 919 2.79 4.83 34.65
C TYR A 919 3.58 3.60 34.20
N GLU A 920 3.74 2.59 35.05
CA GLU A 920 4.39 1.32 34.68
C GLU A 920 3.60 0.59 33.57
N LYS A 921 2.25 0.55 33.68
CA LYS A 921 1.40 0.01 32.61
C LYS A 921 1.54 0.80 31.30
N ALA A 922 1.53 2.14 31.38
CA ALA A 922 1.74 2.99 30.21
C ALA A 922 3.12 2.76 29.57
N LEU A 923 4.16 2.62 30.38
CA LEU A 923 5.53 2.36 29.95
C LEU A 923 5.65 0.98 29.28
N GLU A 924 5.02 -0.05 29.82
CA GLU A 924 5.01 -1.39 29.25
C GLU A 924 4.40 -1.39 27.84
N ILE A 925 3.27 -0.70 27.67
CA ILE A 925 2.59 -0.58 26.37
C ILE A 925 3.48 0.18 25.39
N ARG A 926 3.99 1.37 25.77
CA ARG A 926 4.85 2.19 24.88
C ARG A 926 6.13 1.46 24.47
N LYS A 927 6.76 0.69 25.36
CA LYS A 927 7.94 -0.13 25.03
C LYS A 927 7.65 -1.28 24.06
N LYS A 928 6.41 -1.80 24.05
CA LYS A 928 5.99 -2.86 23.13
C LYS A 928 5.64 -2.33 21.74
N SER A 929 5.04 -1.14 21.64
CA SER A 929 4.55 -0.57 20.38
C SER A 929 5.51 0.41 19.70
N LEU A 930 6.41 1.05 20.44
CA LEU A 930 7.28 2.11 19.94
C LEU A 930 8.75 1.69 19.93
N PRO A 931 9.58 2.28 19.05
CA PRO A 931 11.03 2.09 19.10
C PRO A 931 11.62 2.48 20.46
N PRO A 932 12.74 1.86 20.92
CA PRO A 932 13.28 2.04 22.27
C PRO A 932 13.60 3.49 22.68
N ASN A 933 13.90 4.36 21.72
CA ASN A 933 14.19 5.77 21.98
C ASN A 933 13.01 6.68 21.59
N HIS A 934 11.78 6.20 21.48
CA HIS A 934 10.66 7.07 21.13
C HIS A 934 10.44 8.16 22.22
N PRO A 935 10.19 9.44 21.86
CA PRO A 935 9.95 10.51 22.83
C PRO A 935 8.87 10.20 23.88
N ASP A 936 7.76 9.59 23.48
CA ASP A 936 6.72 9.10 24.40
C ASP A 936 7.24 8.20 25.53
N ILE A 937 8.26 7.37 25.30
CA ILE A 937 8.86 6.56 26.38
C ILE A 937 9.54 7.48 27.40
N GLY A 938 10.25 8.50 26.91
CA GLY A 938 10.86 9.54 27.73
C GLY A 938 9.82 10.34 28.54
N GLU A 939 8.64 10.62 27.97
CA GLU A 939 7.57 11.31 28.68
C GLU A 939 7.08 10.51 29.92
N VAL A 940 6.92 9.19 29.79
CA VAL A 940 6.52 8.36 30.93
C VAL A 940 7.62 8.30 31.99
N TYR A 941 8.88 8.17 31.57
CA TYR A 941 10.01 8.23 32.51
C TYR A 941 10.08 9.57 33.25
N ASN A 942 9.80 10.69 32.57
CA ASN A 942 9.69 11.99 33.19
C ASN A 942 8.57 12.02 34.25
N ASN A 943 7.40 11.45 33.97
CA ASN A 943 6.30 11.43 34.94
C ASN A 943 6.61 10.54 36.15
N ILE A 944 7.26 9.40 35.96
CA ILE A 944 7.77 8.56 37.05
C ILE A 944 8.82 9.31 37.89
N GLY A 945 9.75 10.00 37.24
CA GLY A 945 10.76 10.84 37.89
C GLY A 945 10.13 11.94 38.75
N ARG A 946 9.04 12.57 38.26
CA ARG A 946 8.28 13.57 39.02
C ARG A 946 7.64 12.98 40.29
N VAL A 947 7.09 11.78 40.23
CA VAL A 947 6.53 11.13 41.44
C VAL A 947 7.63 10.81 42.45
N HIS A 948 8.79 10.30 42.00
CA HIS A 948 9.92 10.06 42.89
C HIS A 948 10.47 11.36 43.52
N ASP A 949 10.51 12.47 42.79
CA ASP A 949 10.86 13.79 43.35
C ASP A 949 9.87 14.20 44.45
N SER A 950 8.56 14.08 44.20
CA SER A 950 7.52 14.37 45.21
C SER A 950 7.61 13.49 46.45
N MET A 951 8.06 12.23 46.32
CA MET A 951 8.30 11.32 47.44
C MET A 951 9.61 11.60 48.19
N GLY A 952 10.45 12.54 47.73
CA GLY A 952 11.79 12.80 48.28
C GLY A 952 12.86 11.78 47.86
N ASN A 953 12.55 10.90 46.90
CA ASN A 953 13.46 9.87 46.38
C ASN A 953 14.35 10.44 45.26
N TYR A 954 15.16 11.45 45.58
CA TYR A 954 15.90 12.26 44.60
C TYR A 954 16.85 11.46 43.71
N SER A 955 17.50 10.41 44.21
CA SER A 955 18.39 9.54 43.40
C SER A 955 17.64 8.83 42.28
N ASN A 956 16.45 8.30 42.57
CA ASN A 956 15.60 7.65 41.58
C ASN A 956 15.05 8.69 40.60
N ALA A 957 14.62 9.86 41.08
CA ALA A 957 14.16 10.94 40.23
C ALA A 957 15.23 11.36 39.20
N LEU A 958 16.47 11.57 39.65
CA LEU A 958 17.59 11.91 38.77
C LEU A 958 17.89 10.80 37.76
N SER A 959 17.85 9.52 38.17
CA SER A 959 18.03 8.39 37.27
C SER A 959 16.98 8.35 36.14
N TYR A 960 15.70 8.51 36.49
CA TYR A 960 14.63 8.57 35.49
C TYR A 960 14.72 9.79 34.58
N TYR A 961 15.12 10.94 35.11
CA TYR A 961 15.34 12.13 34.29
C TYR A 961 16.56 12.01 33.38
N GLN A 962 17.62 11.31 33.79
CA GLN A 962 18.77 11.00 32.94
C GLN A 962 18.37 10.09 31.79
N ASN A 963 17.64 9.00 32.07
CA ASN A 963 17.10 8.12 31.02
C ASN A 963 16.22 8.90 30.03
N THR A 964 15.40 9.82 30.52
CA THR A 964 14.58 10.70 29.68
C THR A 964 15.45 11.61 28.80
N ALA A 965 16.48 12.23 29.37
CA ALA A 965 17.40 13.10 28.64
C ALA A 965 18.13 12.34 27.54
N GLU A 966 18.62 11.12 27.81
CA GLU A 966 19.26 10.27 26.81
C GLU A 966 18.35 9.94 25.63
N ILE A 967 17.07 9.66 25.90
CA ILE A 967 16.05 9.40 24.85
C ILE A 967 15.84 10.65 23.99
N PHE A 968 15.64 11.80 24.62
CA PHE A 968 15.40 13.06 23.90
C PHE A 968 16.63 13.52 23.11
N GLU A 969 17.83 13.44 23.67
CA GLU A 969 19.08 13.85 23.01
C GLU A 969 19.41 12.99 21.77
N LYS A 970 18.93 11.74 21.71
CA LYS A 970 19.13 10.85 20.54
C LYS A 970 18.21 11.16 19.36
N ASN A 971 16.98 11.66 19.59
CA ASN A 971 15.97 11.79 18.52
C ASN A 971 15.55 13.23 18.24
N LEU A 972 15.81 14.15 19.17
CA LEU A 972 15.38 15.53 19.08
C LEU A 972 16.60 16.46 18.88
N PRO A 973 16.45 17.59 18.18
CA PRO A 973 17.52 18.56 18.05
C PRO A 973 18.02 19.07 19.41
N ILE A 974 19.30 19.48 19.50
CA ILE A 974 19.92 19.89 20.78
C ILE A 974 19.21 21.05 21.50
N ASN A 975 18.51 21.91 20.74
CA ASN A 975 17.73 23.00 21.29
C ASN A 975 16.23 22.65 21.40
N HIS A 976 15.87 21.38 21.44
CA HIS A 976 14.47 20.99 21.53
C HIS A 976 13.86 21.34 22.90
N PRO A 977 12.62 21.88 22.95
CA PRO A 977 11.92 22.21 24.21
C PRO A 977 11.88 21.10 25.26
N HIS A 978 11.73 19.83 24.86
CA HIS A 978 11.75 18.70 25.78
C HIS A 978 13.10 18.54 26.52
N ILE A 979 14.22 18.87 25.87
CA ILE A 979 15.55 18.85 26.51
C ILE A 979 15.64 19.96 27.57
N ALA A 980 15.07 21.14 27.29
CA ALA A 980 15.00 22.22 28.27
C ALA A 980 14.11 21.83 29.47
N MET A 981 12.96 21.21 29.21
CA MET A 981 12.05 20.75 30.25
C MET A 981 12.72 19.75 31.20
N ILE A 982 13.39 18.73 30.66
CA ILE A 982 14.06 17.72 31.50
C ILE A 982 15.24 18.32 32.27
N THR A 983 16.00 19.21 31.64
CA THR A 983 17.08 19.95 32.32
C THR A 983 16.51 20.79 33.48
N GLY A 984 15.36 21.43 33.28
CA GLY A 984 14.65 22.17 34.32
C GLY A 984 14.18 21.28 35.47
N ASN A 985 13.66 20.08 35.18
CA ASN A 985 13.24 19.13 36.22
C ASN A 985 14.43 18.61 37.04
N ILE A 986 15.59 18.36 36.40
CA ILE A 986 16.84 18.04 37.10
C ILE A 986 17.26 19.19 38.02
N GLY A 987 17.19 20.44 37.53
CA GLY A 987 17.49 21.63 38.33
C GLY A 987 16.58 21.74 39.57
N LYS A 988 15.30 21.41 39.44
CA LYS A 988 14.35 21.38 40.55
C LYS A 988 14.72 20.35 41.62
N VAL A 989 15.18 19.16 41.22
CA VAL A 989 15.65 18.14 42.18
C VAL A 989 16.88 18.63 42.95
N TYR A 990 17.83 19.29 42.27
CA TYR A 990 18.99 19.88 42.95
C TYR A 990 18.60 21.00 43.93
N ASP A 991 17.60 21.83 43.59
CA ASP A 991 17.04 22.83 44.52
C ASP A 991 16.46 22.15 45.77
N ASN A 992 15.65 21.08 45.58
CA ASN A 992 15.09 20.28 46.67
C ASN A 992 16.16 19.60 47.53
N MET A 993 17.32 19.26 46.95
CA MET A 993 18.49 18.73 47.66
C MET A 993 19.34 19.80 48.37
N GLY A 994 19.10 21.09 48.09
CA GLY A 994 19.88 22.22 48.61
C GLY A 994 21.17 22.53 47.84
N ASP A 995 21.40 21.90 46.68
CA ASP A 995 22.50 22.24 45.78
C ASP A 995 22.07 23.34 44.80
N TYR A 996 22.01 24.57 45.33
CA TYR A 996 21.54 25.73 44.58
C TYR A 996 22.44 26.09 43.39
N ALA A 997 23.73 25.76 43.44
CA ALA A 997 24.66 26.05 42.34
C ALA A 997 24.33 25.18 41.11
N SER A 998 24.15 23.88 41.32
CA SER A 998 23.71 22.95 40.27
C SER A 998 22.29 23.31 39.79
N ALA A 999 21.37 23.65 40.70
CA ALA A 999 20.02 24.06 40.35
C ALA A 999 20.00 25.28 39.41
N LEU A 1000 20.73 26.35 39.74
CA LEU A 1000 20.86 27.54 38.89
C LEU A 1000 21.51 27.22 37.54
N SER A 1001 22.55 26.38 37.53
CA SER A 1001 23.21 25.94 36.30
C SER A 1001 22.24 25.23 35.35
N HIS A 1002 21.46 24.29 35.87
CA HIS A 1002 20.46 23.56 35.07
C HIS A 1002 19.32 24.46 34.61
N HIS A 1003 18.76 25.31 35.48
CA HIS A 1003 17.69 26.22 35.07
C HIS A 1003 18.14 27.28 34.07
N THR A 1004 19.38 27.79 34.18
CA THR A 1004 19.94 28.73 33.19
C THR A 1004 20.17 28.06 31.85
N LYS A 1005 20.69 26.83 31.82
CA LYS A 1005 20.80 26.03 30.58
C LYS A 1005 19.43 25.79 29.95
N ALA A 1006 18.42 25.41 30.74
CA ALA A 1006 17.05 25.24 30.26
C ALA A 1006 16.48 26.53 29.66
N LEU A 1007 16.70 27.68 30.33
CA LEU A 1007 16.28 28.98 29.85
C LEU A 1007 16.97 29.37 28.53
N GLU A 1008 18.26 29.11 28.39
CA GLU A 1008 19.00 29.35 27.14
C GLU A 1008 18.45 28.54 25.97
N ILE A 1009 18.10 27.28 26.21
CA ILE A 1009 17.46 26.45 25.19
C ILE A 1009 16.10 27.04 24.82
N PHE A 1010 15.22 27.30 25.79
CA PHE A 1010 13.90 27.88 25.51
C PHE A 1010 13.96 29.21 24.76
N LYS A 1011 14.93 30.08 25.07
CA LYS A 1011 15.16 31.34 24.33
C LYS A 1011 15.53 31.14 22.86
N LYS A 1012 16.14 30.02 22.51
CA LYS A 1012 16.48 29.67 21.13
C LYS A 1012 15.30 29.01 20.40
N SER A 1013 14.46 28.27 21.12
CA SER A 1013 13.34 27.52 20.53
C SER A 1013 12.07 28.36 20.38
N TYR A 1014 11.82 29.30 21.29
CA TYR A 1014 10.54 30.01 21.37
C TYR A 1014 10.67 31.54 21.34
N PRO A 1015 9.60 32.26 20.97
CA PRO A 1015 9.47 33.69 21.19
C PRO A 1015 9.63 34.08 22.67
N SER A 1016 10.15 35.28 22.95
CA SER A 1016 10.55 35.73 24.30
C SER A 1016 9.44 35.76 25.36
N ASP A 1017 8.18 35.68 24.94
CA ASP A 1017 6.97 35.70 25.75
C ASP A 1017 6.37 34.30 25.98
N HIS A 1018 7.08 33.23 25.60
CA HIS A 1018 6.56 31.88 25.78
C HIS A 1018 6.33 31.51 27.27
N PRO A 1019 5.20 30.88 27.65
CA PRO A 1019 4.89 30.51 29.04
C PRO A 1019 5.96 29.65 29.74
N TYR A 1020 6.69 28.80 28.99
CA TYR A 1020 7.80 28.02 29.57
C TYR A 1020 8.97 28.88 30.06
N MET A 1021 9.19 30.07 29.50
CA MET A 1021 10.17 31.00 30.04
C MET A 1021 9.73 31.53 31.40
N ALA A 1022 8.45 31.89 31.55
CA ALA A 1022 7.88 32.32 32.83
C ALA A 1022 8.02 31.23 33.90
N LYS A 1023 7.73 29.97 33.58
CA LYS A 1023 7.94 28.84 34.49
C LYS A 1023 9.42 28.68 34.90
N THR A 1024 10.34 28.82 33.94
CA THR A 1024 11.77 28.69 34.21
C THR A 1024 12.29 29.86 35.07
N TYR A 1025 11.85 31.09 34.79
CA TYR A 1025 12.15 32.25 35.63
C TYR A 1025 11.60 32.10 37.05
N ARG A 1026 10.39 31.56 37.20
CA ARG A 1026 9.78 31.25 38.51
C ARG A 1026 10.65 30.27 39.31
N ASN A 1027 11.14 29.22 38.65
CA ASN A 1027 12.03 28.24 39.30
C ASN A 1027 13.36 28.89 39.73
N ILE A 1028 13.99 29.68 38.86
CA ILE A 1028 15.21 30.44 39.21
C ILE A 1028 14.97 31.37 40.41
N ALA A 1029 13.84 32.09 40.41
CA ALA A 1029 13.46 32.97 41.51
C ALA A 1029 13.25 32.21 42.83
N SER A 1030 12.67 31.00 42.76
CA SER A 1030 12.53 30.11 43.91
C SER A 1030 13.88 29.70 44.50
N VAL A 1031 14.86 29.36 43.65
CA VAL A 1031 16.23 29.03 44.09
C VAL A 1031 16.88 30.22 44.81
N TYR A 1032 16.79 31.43 44.25
CA TYR A 1032 17.33 32.63 44.91
C TYR A 1032 16.64 32.92 46.26
N ASN A 1033 15.33 32.71 46.35
CA ASN A 1033 14.62 32.83 47.62
C ASN A 1033 15.11 31.79 48.65
N ASN A 1034 15.35 30.54 48.23
CA ASN A 1034 15.91 29.50 49.10
C ASN A 1034 17.33 29.84 49.57
N MET A 1035 18.11 30.52 48.72
CA MET A 1035 19.43 31.10 49.05
C MET A 1035 19.34 32.35 49.94
N LYS A 1036 18.14 32.86 50.25
CA LYS A 1036 17.87 34.13 50.96
C LYS A 1036 18.32 35.39 50.20
N ASP A 1037 18.49 35.30 48.89
CA ASP A 1037 18.75 36.43 48.00
C ASP A 1037 17.42 36.95 47.42
N TYR A 1038 16.70 37.69 48.26
CA TYR A 1038 15.35 38.16 47.94
C TYR A 1038 15.32 39.20 46.81
N VAL A 1039 16.40 39.96 46.63
CA VAL A 1039 16.49 40.99 45.58
C VAL A 1039 16.51 40.34 44.21
N ASN A 1040 17.39 39.35 44.02
CA ASN A 1040 17.44 38.61 42.75
C ASN A 1040 16.17 37.79 42.53
N ALA A 1041 15.59 37.20 43.58
CA ALA A 1041 14.31 36.49 43.48
C ALA A 1041 13.21 37.41 42.90
N LEU A 1042 13.04 38.61 43.45
CA LEU A 1042 12.03 39.58 42.98
C LEU A 1042 12.28 40.05 41.54
N GLN A 1043 13.53 40.31 41.14
CA GLN A 1043 13.85 40.67 39.75
C GLN A 1043 13.45 39.58 38.73
N TYR A 1044 13.58 38.30 39.09
CA TYR A 1044 13.10 37.22 38.23
C TYR A 1044 11.58 37.10 38.23
N TYR A 1045 10.90 37.34 39.35
CA TYR A 1045 9.44 37.41 39.38
C TYR A 1045 8.88 38.58 38.56
N GLU A 1046 9.58 39.72 38.47
CA GLU A 1046 9.19 40.81 37.56
C GLU A 1046 9.15 40.35 36.09
N LYS A 1047 10.12 39.54 35.66
CA LYS A 1047 10.13 38.93 34.32
C LYS A 1047 8.97 37.95 34.13
N VAL A 1048 8.61 37.19 35.16
CA VAL A 1048 7.43 36.31 35.14
C VAL A 1048 6.16 37.13 34.92
N ILE A 1049 5.98 38.23 35.66
CA ILE A 1049 4.84 39.14 35.53
C ILE A 1049 4.78 39.75 34.13
N GLU A 1050 5.92 40.17 33.56
CA GLU A 1050 5.97 40.74 32.21
C GLU A 1050 5.44 39.76 31.16
N ILE A 1051 5.85 38.49 31.25
CA ILE A 1051 5.40 37.43 30.33
C ILE A 1051 3.92 37.11 30.56
N GLN A 1052 3.50 36.92 31.82
CA GLN A 1052 2.11 36.59 32.14
C GLN A 1052 1.13 37.69 31.71
N ASN A 1053 1.51 38.96 31.82
CA ASN A 1053 0.70 40.08 31.34
C ASN A 1053 0.47 40.08 29.82
N LYS A 1054 1.39 39.50 29.03
CA LYS A 1054 1.27 39.41 27.57
C LYS A 1054 0.43 38.22 27.14
N CYS A 1055 0.52 37.10 27.87
CA CYS A 1055 0.02 35.80 27.40
C CYS A 1055 -1.25 35.32 28.12
N LEU A 1056 -1.53 35.83 29.32
CA LEU A 1056 -2.60 35.34 30.18
C LEU A 1056 -3.59 36.45 30.53
N ASN A 1057 -4.86 36.09 30.67
CA ASN A 1057 -5.88 37.00 31.19
C ASN A 1057 -5.64 37.28 32.69
N SER A 1058 -6.18 38.39 33.21
CA SER A 1058 -6.00 38.82 34.61
C SER A 1058 -6.43 37.78 35.65
N ASP A 1059 -7.39 36.94 35.28
CA ASP A 1059 -8.03 35.97 36.18
C ASP A 1059 -7.46 34.55 35.97
N HIS A 1060 -6.40 34.41 35.15
CA HIS A 1060 -5.82 33.12 34.83
C HIS A 1060 -5.26 32.42 36.08
N PRO A 1061 -5.48 31.11 36.25
CA PRO A 1061 -4.99 30.33 37.39
C PRO A 1061 -3.50 30.51 37.73
N ASP A 1062 -2.60 30.55 36.74
CA ASP A 1062 -1.16 30.79 36.95
C ASP A 1062 -0.79 32.10 37.70
N TRP A 1063 -1.69 33.08 37.75
CA TRP A 1063 -1.49 34.28 38.58
C TRP A 1063 -1.52 33.95 40.07
N PHE A 1064 -2.31 32.96 40.48
CA PHE A 1064 -2.32 32.47 41.85
C PHE A 1064 -0.93 32.02 42.29
N GLU A 1065 -0.28 31.15 41.50
CA GLU A 1065 1.04 30.62 41.87
C GLU A 1065 2.07 31.74 41.95
N THR A 1066 2.05 32.66 41.00
CA THR A 1066 3.00 33.77 40.93
C THR A 1066 2.84 34.74 42.10
N TYR A 1067 1.60 35.17 42.40
CA TYR A 1067 1.34 36.03 43.56
C TYR A 1067 1.62 35.34 44.89
N ASN A 1068 1.28 34.06 45.03
CA ASN A 1068 1.57 33.29 46.24
C ASN A 1068 3.09 33.21 46.47
N LYS A 1069 3.88 32.93 45.44
CA LYS A 1069 5.34 32.85 45.52
C LYS A 1069 5.98 34.21 45.83
N ILE A 1070 5.53 35.29 45.19
CA ILE A 1070 6.00 36.65 45.51
C ILE A 1070 5.66 37.02 46.97
N GLY A 1071 4.45 36.69 47.42
CA GLY A 1071 4.03 36.88 48.82
C GLY A 1071 4.95 36.15 49.80
N ILE A 1072 5.35 34.90 49.48
CA ILE A 1072 6.31 34.13 50.27
C ILE A 1072 7.69 34.81 50.33
N VAL A 1073 8.18 35.36 49.21
CA VAL A 1073 9.46 36.08 49.18
C VAL A 1073 9.41 37.31 50.08
N HIS A 1074 8.34 38.10 50.03
CA HIS A 1074 8.19 39.27 50.90
C HIS A 1074 8.04 38.90 52.39
N ASP A 1075 7.31 37.82 52.72
CA ASP A 1075 7.20 37.31 54.10
C ASP A 1075 8.58 36.87 54.63
N ASN A 1076 9.36 36.14 53.82
CA ASN A 1076 10.73 35.74 54.15
C ASN A 1076 11.70 36.93 54.27
N HIS A 1077 11.48 37.99 53.48
CA HIS A 1077 12.24 39.24 53.53
C HIS A 1077 11.88 40.12 54.74
N GLY A 1078 10.73 39.86 55.38
CA GLY A 1078 10.21 40.65 56.51
C GLY A 1078 9.31 41.81 56.12
N ASP A 1079 8.93 41.95 54.84
CA ASP A 1079 7.94 42.94 54.38
C ASP A 1079 6.53 42.35 54.42
N TYR A 1080 5.99 42.26 55.63
CA TYR A 1080 4.68 41.65 55.88
C TYR A 1080 3.53 42.41 55.19
N SER A 1081 3.69 43.72 54.95
CA SER A 1081 2.66 44.56 54.33
C SER A 1081 2.45 44.23 52.85
N THR A 1082 3.56 44.10 52.10
CA THR A 1082 3.54 43.72 50.70
C THR A 1082 3.17 42.24 50.54
N ALA A 1083 3.68 41.38 51.44
CA ALA A 1083 3.31 39.97 51.50
C ALA A 1083 1.79 39.78 51.62
N LEU A 1084 1.15 40.48 52.56
CA LEU A 1084 -0.30 40.44 52.75
C LEU A 1084 -1.06 40.86 51.49
N THR A 1085 -0.59 41.89 50.79
CA THR A 1085 -1.20 42.37 49.54
C THR A 1085 -1.19 41.29 48.46
N PHE A 1086 -0.05 40.61 48.27
CA PHE A 1086 0.08 39.54 47.29
C PHE A 1086 -0.71 38.28 47.67
N PHE A 1087 -0.74 37.89 48.95
CA PHE A 1087 -1.60 36.79 49.38
C PHE A 1087 -3.09 37.09 49.20
N LYS A 1088 -3.54 38.34 49.39
CA LYS A 1088 -4.92 38.75 49.10
C LYS A 1088 -5.25 38.68 47.60
N ARG A 1089 -4.30 39.05 46.73
CA ARG A 1089 -4.45 38.87 45.27
C ARG A 1089 -4.51 37.39 44.88
N ALA A 1090 -3.63 36.56 45.44
CA ALA A 1090 -3.69 35.11 45.25
C ALA A 1090 -5.03 34.54 45.72
N LEU A 1091 -5.54 34.97 46.89
CA LEU A 1091 -6.83 34.51 47.41
C LEU A 1091 -7.97 34.80 46.44
N HIS A 1092 -7.99 36.00 45.85
CA HIS A 1092 -9.00 36.37 44.88
C HIS A 1092 -9.01 35.43 43.66
N ILE A 1093 -7.83 35.18 43.07
CA ILE A 1093 -7.70 34.25 41.93
C ILE A 1093 -8.09 32.81 42.32
N HIS A 1094 -7.72 32.37 43.52
CA HIS A 1094 -8.11 31.04 43.99
C HIS A 1094 -9.63 30.90 44.11
N GLN A 1095 -10.31 31.89 44.67
CA GLN A 1095 -11.76 31.88 44.85
C GLN A 1095 -12.51 31.86 43.51
N THR A 1096 -11.97 32.49 42.47
CA THR A 1096 -12.57 32.50 41.13
C THR A 1096 -12.28 31.22 40.34
N SER A 1097 -11.07 30.68 40.46
CA SER A 1097 -10.56 29.67 39.54
C SER A 1097 -10.53 28.26 40.12
N PHE A 1098 -10.46 28.11 41.45
CA PHE A 1098 -10.37 26.83 42.16
C PHE A 1098 -11.35 26.75 43.35
N PRO A 1099 -12.68 26.89 43.13
CA PRO A 1099 -13.64 27.00 44.22
C PRO A 1099 -13.69 25.75 45.13
N ASN A 1100 -13.27 24.59 44.62
CA ASN A 1100 -13.37 23.31 45.32
C ASN A 1100 -12.08 22.86 46.02
N ASN A 1101 -10.96 23.58 45.86
CA ASN A 1101 -9.71 23.25 46.54
C ASN A 1101 -9.66 23.87 47.95
N LEU A 1102 -10.47 23.31 48.86
CA LEU A 1102 -10.68 23.85 50.21
C LEU A 1102 -9.41 23.82 51.08
N SER A 1103 -8.52 22.84 50.87
CA SER A 1103 -7.25 22.72 51.59
C SER A 1103 -6.34 23.92 51.32
N GLN A 1104 -6.13 24.24 50.04
CA GLN A 1104 -5.26 25.35 49.64
C GLN A 1104 -5.88 26.70 50.00
N LEU A 1105 -7.21 26.83 49.90
CA LEU A 1105 -7.94 28.00 50.38
C LEU A 1105 -7.70 28.23 51.88
N GLN A 1106 -7.81 27.18 52.69
CA GLN A 1106 -7.64 27.27 54.14
C GLN A 1106 -6.20 27.65 54.52
N GLN A 1107 -5.19 27.05 53.90
CA GLN A 1107 -3.78 27.41 54.12
C GLN A 1107 -3.51 28.88 53.81
N LEU A 1108 -4.08 29.39 52.71
CA LEU A 1108 -3.90 30.78 52.31
C LEU A 1108 -4.59 31.74 53.29
N GLN A 1109 -5.80 31.40 53.75
CA GLN A 1109 -6.55 32.18 54.75
C GLN A 1109 -5.84 32.20 56.12
N GLU A 1110 -5.28 31.08 56.56
CA GLU A 1110 -4.47 31.00 57.78
C GLU A 1110 -3.22 31.88 57.67
N LYS A 1111 -2.56 31.88 56.51
CA LYS A 1111 -1.37 32.69 56.27
C LYS A 1111 -1.68 34.19 56.24
N ILE A 1112 -2.78 34.57 55.61
CA ILE A 1112 -3.31 35.95 55.64
C ILE A 1112 -3.61 36.36 57.08
N SER A 1113 -4.32 35.53 57.84
CA SER A 1113 -4.67 35.82 59.24
C SER A 1113 -3.43 35.96 60.14
N SER A 1114 -2.41 35.12 59.92
CA SER A 1114 -1.13 35.20 60.62
C SER A 1114 -0.40 36.51 60.35
N LEU A 1115 -0.37 36.97 59.09
CA LEU A 1115 0.26 38.24 58.72
C LEU A 1115 -0.52 39.44 59.25
N GLU A 1116 -1.85 39.39 59.23
CA GLU A 1116 -2.70 40.43 59.86
C GLU A 1116 -2.51 40.51 61.37
N THR A 1117 -2.05 39.44 62.02
CA THR A 1117 -1.70 39.45 63.45
C THR A 1117 -0.28 39.97 63.71
N LYS A 1118 0.64 39.84 62.74
CA LYS A 1118 2.02 40.33 62.83
C LYS A 1118 2.15 41.83 62.55
N LEU A 1119 1.30 42.37 61.67
CA LEU A 1119 1.19 43.80 61.33
C LEU A 1119 0.41 44.55 62.42
#